data_AF-A0A846DFF3-F1
#
_entry.id   AF-A0A846DFF3-F1
#
_cell.length_a   1.000
_cell.length_b   1.000
_cell.length_c   1.000
_cell.angle_alpha   90.00
_cell.angle_beta   90.00
_cell.angle_gamma   90.00
#
_symmetry.space_group_name_H-M   'P 1'
#
loop_
_entity.id
_entity.type
_entity.pdbx_description
1 polymer ?
#
loop_
_entity_poly.entity_id
_entity_poly.type
_entity_poly.pdbx_seq_one_letter_code
_entity_poly.pdbx_strand_id
1 'polypeptide(L)'
;MSTPFSPEEIASEGITPEEYQEIVQRLGRHPNKAELGMFGVMWSEHCCYKNSRPLLKQFPTTGDRILVGPGENAGVVDLGNGLRLAFKIESHNHPSAIEPFQGAATGVGGILRDIFTMGARPIATLNSLRFGNLDNPRTRRIFAGVVEGIAHYGNCLIGSETFIWRDENGVHFDTIGNFVESRLPSGETTWELDKTSSIQTLSLDPETQYSCWQSVRRIFKRRTTTLITIHTSLGRTLTITRDHPMLILEEGKWSTKETSSLKVGDQIPLLINLPHSEVNISEINLLNTLGEQHQDVYVDLPPNWQPTKEIRAALYKIEPSATNRYRYLKKGIFPLPHFLSLEPILNVSHSDIRLYRRSGKANYMNAIIQPDELFARLLGYYLSEGCVSKNGNTYKIIFTFADHDTEYVDDVVEGIKSLGLRACIEKRTSTIAVYTTSWLLGYLLKDVWHCGSSAKDKAFPSFVFQWPRNLQFEALKGLLRGDGSLSTKTHGNHAKIAFATTSKKLFEQAVILIQSQGAIPYIYQQPAREGEIEGRKYQGLPLWQLEVNNIYGLTALVNIFGEERNEKLANALKQYNVTKHSFPPYFISNQLAFVKIKSIETNTVDECDVYDVEVDNTHMFVSTSSIVTHNCVGVPTVGGEVYFDPAYTGNPLVNAMALGLMETPEIVTSGASGIGNPVLYVGSTTGRDGMGGASFASAELTDQSMDDRPAVQVGDPFLEKSLIEACLEAFKTGAVVAAQDMGAAGITCSTSEMAAKGGVGVELDLDKIPVRETGMIPYEYLLSESQERMLFVAHKGREQELIDIFHRWGLQAVVAGSVIEEPIVRILFQGGVAAEIPATALADNTPIYHRELLSEAPEYAQQAWQWTSASLPPCTQEGIEIEGKNHSWNDILLQLLDTPTIASKRWVYRQYDHQVQNNTVIVPGGADAAVIRVRPVDANPATAKTGVAATTDCNSRYVYLDPYEGAKAAVAEAARNLSCVGAEPLAVTDNLNFGSPEKPVGYWQLASACRGISEACQELATPVTGGNVSLYNETLDSQGNPQPIYPTPVIGMVGLIPDITEVCGQGWQAEGDIIYILGCNSYNLQGTLGGSEYLATIHSIVAGKPPVVDFELERRVQEVCRQGIRQGYVNSAHDCAEGGLAVTLAESCISGQLGAEIRLETMINKNTTTDTPNRSDELLFGEATSRIIVSIKPEKLTNWESLLKEHLGDNWQKIGVVTNKEANLEVFTADNHPLIQVKIKTLSNRWRYAIERRLKVAAQTLEML
;
A
#
# COMPACT_ATOMS: atom_id res chain seq x y z
N MET A 1 -23.66 40.88 -34.74
CA MET A 1 -24.30 39.55 -34.78
C MET A 1 -25.01 39.35 -33.45
N SER A 2 -26.15 38.65 -33.40
CA SER A 2 -26.80 38.29 -32.13
C SER A 2 -25.99 37.21 -31.43
N THR A 3 -25.72 37.36 -30.13
CA THR A 3 -25.01 36.38 -29.31
C THR A 3 -25.71 35.01 -29.39
N PRO A 4 -24.99 33.91 -29.68
CA PRO A 4 -25.58 32.59 -29.86
C PRO A 4 -25.99 31.89 -28.55
N PHE A 5 -25.58 32.42 -27.39
CA PHE A 5 -25.90 31.92 -26.06
C PHE A 5 -26.68 32.95 -25.26
N SER A 6 -27.55 32.49 -24.36
CA SER A 6 -28.21 33.35 -23.37
C SER A 6 -27.22 33.78 -22.27
N PRO A 7 -27.51 34.87 -21.53
CA PRO A 7 -26.73 35.24 -20.35
C PRO A 7 -26.65 34.12 -19.30
N GLU A 8 -27.71 33.34 -19.13
CA GLU A 8 -27.75 32.21 -18.20
C GLU A 8 -26.83 31.07 -18.64
N GLU A 9 -26.78 30.76 -19.95
CA GLU A 9 -25.87 29.74 -20.49
C GLU A 9 -24.39 30.14 -20.32
N ILE A 10 -24.06 31.41 -20.51
CA ILE A 10 -22.69 31.93 -20.30
C ILE A 10 -22.32 31.84 -18.81
N ALA A 11 -23.23 32.25 -17.93
CA ALA A 11 -23.01 32.22 -16.49
C ALA A 11 -22.87 30.78 -15.95
N SER A 12 -23.58 29.79 -16.52
CA SER A 12 -23.45 28.39 -16.10
C SER A 12 -22.08 27.77 -16.37
N GLU A 13 -21.29 28.37 -17.27
CA GLU A 13 -19.91 27.96 -17.57
C GLU A 13 -18.89 28.69 -16.67
N GLY A 14 -19.34 29.50 -15.70
CA GLY A 14 -18.46 30.27 -14.83
C GLY A 14 -17.78 31.46 -15.52
N ILE A 15 -18.30 31.91 -16.67
CA ILE A 15 -17.76 32.99 -17.47
C ILE A 15 -18.55 34.28 -17.23
N THR A 16 -17.85 35.37 -16.95
CA THR A 16 -18.45 36.71 -16.83
C THR A 16 -18.78 37.32 -18.21
N PRO A 17 -19.74 38.27 -18.30
CA PRO A 17 -20.02 38.97 -19.56
C PRO A 17 -18.79 39.60 -20.21
N GLU A 18 -17.87 40.12 -19.40
CA GLU A 18 -16.60 40.71 -19.82
C GLU A 18 -15.63 39.66 -20.35
N GLU A 19 -15.47 38.53 -19.65
CA GLU A 19 -14.68 37.39 -20.12
C GLU A 19 -15.23 36.83 -21.43
N TYR A 20 -16.56 36.76 -21.61
CA TYR A 20 -17.16 36.32 -22.87
C TYR A 20 -16.80 37.27 -24.03
N GLN A 21 -16.83 38.58 -23.81
CA GLN A 21 -16.41 39.54 -24.84
C GLN A 21 -14.94 39.38 -25.20
N GLU A 22 -14.08 39.12 -24.21
CA GLU A 22 -12.67 38.84 -24.42
C GLU A 22 -12.45 37.54 -25.22
N ILE A 23 -13.23 36.48 -24.96
CA ILE A 23 -13.22 35.25 -25.76
C ILE A 23 -13.56 35.56 -27.21
N VAL A 24 -14.65 36.30 -27.45
CA VAL A 24 -15.09 36.68 -28.81
C VAL A 24 -14.01 37.50 -29.52
N GLN A 25 -13.37 38.43 -28.81
CA GLN A 25 -12.28 39.24 -29.35
C GLN A 25 -11.07 38.39 -29.75
N ARG A 26 -10.68 37.42 -28.91
CA ARG A 26 -9.52 36.55 -29.17
C ARG A 26 -9.76 35.56 -30.31
N LEU A 27 -10.96 35.02 -30.41
CA LEU A 27 -11.33 34.11 -31.49
C LEU A 27 -11.65 34.85 -32.80
N GLY A 28 -11.99 36.14 -32.73
CA GLY A 28 -12.51 36.91 -33.87
C GLY A 28 -13.93 36.48 -34.29
N ARG A 29 -14.58 35.62 -33.51
CA ARG A 29 -15.91 35.04 -33.72
C ARG A 29 -16.51 34.62 -32.38
N HIS A 30 -17.81 34.31 -32.36
CA HIS A 30 -18.40 33.67 -31.19
C HIS A 30 -17.85 32.24 -31.00
N PRO A 31 -17.58 31.80 -29.76
CA PRO A 31 -17.24 30.41 -29.49
C PRO A 31 -18.45 29.52 -29.79
N ASN A 32 -18.21 28.25 -30.13
CA ASN A 32 -19.25 27.23 -30.11
C ASN A 32 -19.43 26.65 -28.69
N LYS A 33 -20.38 25.72 -28.48
CA LYS A 33 -20.66 25.18 -27.15
C LYS A 33 -19.46 24.46 -26.51
N ALA A 34 -18.71 23.67 -27.29
CA ALA A 34 -17.54 22.96 -26.79
C ALA A 34 -16.43 23.96 -26.42
N GLU A 35 -16.18 24.95 -27.27
CA GLU A 35 -15.18 26.00 -27.02
C GLU A 35 -15.53 26.85 -25.80
N LEU A 36 -16.82 27.19 -25.62
CA LEU A 36 -17.28 27.92 -24.44
C LEU A 36 -17.02 27.13 -23.16
N GLY A 37 -17.34 25.82 -23.15
CA GLY A 37 -17.03 24.94 -22.03
C GLY A 37 -15.53 24.83 -21.76
N MET A 38 -14.70 24.70 -22.81
CA MET A 38 -13.24 24.69 -22.69
C MET A 38 -12.70 25.96 -22.02
N PHE A 39 -13.21 27.14 -22.42
CA PHE A 39 -12.87 28.40 -21.75
C PHE A 39 -13.38 28.44 -20.31
N GLY A 40 -14.58 27.94 -20.04
CA GLY A 40 -15.18 27.94 -18.69
C GLY A 40 -14.31 27.22 -17.67
N VAL A 41 -13.84 26.02 -18.00
CA VAL A 41 -12.94 25.27 -17.10
C VAL A 41 -11.52 25.82 -17.08
N MET A 42 -10.92 26.17 -18.23
CA MET A 42 -9.53 26.65 -18.28
C MET A 42 -9.36 28.03 -17.66
N TRP A 43 -10.39 28.87 -17.67
CA TRP A 43 -10.40 30.16 -17.00
C TRP A 43 -10.95 30.08 -15.57
N SER A 44 -11.14 28.88 -15.00
CA SER A 44 -11.45 28.72 -13.58
C SER A 44 -10.26 29.12 -12.69
N GLU A 45 -10.50 29.41 -11.41
CA GLU A 45 -9.39 29.68 -10.47
C GLU A 45 -8.48 28.46 -10.32
N HIS A 46 -9.05 27.26 -10.36
CA HIS A 46 -8.31 26.00 -10.19
C HIS A 46 -7.26 25.78 -11.29
N CYS A 47 -7.57 26.09 -12.56
CA CYS A 47 -6.64 25.88 -13.67
C CYS A 47 -5.69 27.05 -13.93
N CYS A 48 -6.13 28.30 -13.75
CA CYS A 48 -5.34 29.46 -14.19
C CYS A 48 -4.99 30.47 -13.09
N TYR A 49 -5.43 30.23 -11.86
CA TYR A 49 -5.03 30.99 -10.68
C TYR A 49 -5.30 32.50 -10.81
N LYS A 50 -6.50 32.90 -11.28
CA LYS A 50 -6.83 34.29 -11.65
C LYS A 50 -6.53 35.30 -10.54
N ASN A 51 -6.83 34.94 -9.30
CA ASN A 51 -6.61 35.80 -8.14
C ASN A 51 -5.21 35.61 -7.53
N SER A 52 -4.66 34.40 -7.60
CA SER A 52 -3.45 33.98 -6.88
C SER A 52 -2.15 34.10 -7.72
N ARG A 53 -2.20 33.94 -9.04
CA ARG A 53 -1.02 33.99 -9.94
C ARG A 53 -0.15 35.25 -9.77
N PRO A 54 -0.69 36.47 -9.57
CA PRO A 54 0.15 37.64 -9.28
C PRO A 54 0.91 37.55 -7.95
N LEU A 55 0.35 36.86 -6.96
CA LEU A 55 0.95 36.66 -5.65
C LEU A 55 2.04 35.59 -5.70
N LEU A 56 1.77 34.47 -6.40
CA LEU A 56 2.70 33.35 -6.56
C LEU A 56 4.01 33.76 -7.26
N LYS A 57 3.98 34.77 -8.15
CA LYS A 57 5.18 35.32 -8.81
C LYS A 57 6.22 35.90 -7.84
N GLN A 58 5.86 36.12 -6.58
CA GLN A 58 6.75 36.62 -5.54
C GLN A 58 7.60 35.50 -4.93
N PHE A 59 7.25 34.22 -5.12
CA PHE A 59 7.97 33.10 -4.52
C PHE A 59 9.36 32.94 -5.15
N PRO A 60 10.40 32.63 -4.34
CA PRO A 60 11.67 32.19 -4.90
C PRO A 60 11.49 30.80 -5.52
N THR A 61 11.71 30.66 -6.83
CA THR A 61 11.47 29.39 -7.55
C THR A 61 12.74 28.73 -8.10
N THR A 62 13.90 29.35 -7.88
CA THR A 62 15.20 28.89 -8.36
C THR A 62 16.16 28.69 -7.20
N GLY A 63 17.02 27.67 -7.27
CA GLY A 63 18.08 27.43 -6.31
C GLY A 63 19.05 26.37 -6.81
N ASP A 64 20.18 26.19 -6.11
CA ASP A 64 21.31 25.36 -6.57
C ASP A 64 20.95 23.89 -6.83
N ARG A 65 19.94 23.37 -6.13
CA ARG A 65 19.47 21.97 -6.24
C ARG A 65 18.17 21.83 -7.01
N ILE A 66 17.59 22.92 -7.53
CA ILE A 66 16.31 22.87 -8.23
C ILE A 66 16.57 22.52 -9.70
N LEU A 67 16.12 21.34 -10.11
CA LEU A 67 16.18 20.89 -11.50
C LEU A 67 14.94 21.30 -12.27
N VAL A 68 13.78 21.29 -11.62
CA VAL A 68 12.48 21.73 -12.17
C VAL A 68 11.74 22.52 -11.10
N GLY A 69 11.42 23.77 -11.41
CA GLY A 69 10.57 24.64 -10.61
C GLY A 69 9.10 24.60 -11.06
N PRO A 70 8.28 25.59 -10.67
CA PRO A 70 6.86 25.61 -11.01
C PRO A 70 6.61 25.69 -12.52
N GLY A 71 5.59 24.98 -13.01
CA GLY A 71 5.15 24.99 -14.42
C GLY A 71 5.12 23.62 -15.10
N GLU A 72 5.79 22.62 -14.52
CA GLU A 72 5.63 21.20 -14.87
C GLU A 72 4.72 20.49 -13.87
N ASN A 73 4.43 19.20 -14.10
CA ASN A 73 3.50 18.41 -13.27
C ASN A 73 3.95 18.29 -11.81
N ALA A 74 5.26 18.17 -11.56
CA ALA A 74 5.83 18.21 -10.23
C ALA A 74 7.23 18.85 -10.22
N GLY A 75 7.62 19.38 -9.07
CA GLY A 75 8.96 19.94 -8.86
C GLY A 75 10.02 18.84 -8.71
N VAL A 76 11.25 19.09 -9.17
CA VAL A 76 12.35 18.11 -9.10
C VAL A 76 13.59 18.71 -8.47
N VAL A 77 14.17 18.01 -7.48
CA VAL A 77 15.39 18.42 -6.79
C VAL A 77 16.52 17.40 -6.92
N ASP A 78 17.76 17.89 -6.95
CA ASP A 78 18.98 17.07 -6.94
C ASP A 78 19.40 16.72 -5.50
N LEU A 79 19.39 15.42 -5.20
CA LEU A 79 19.87 14.87 -3.93
C LEU A 79 21.38 14.60 -3.97
N GLY A 80 22.03 14.74 -5.12
CA GLY A 80 23.43 14.40 -5.35
C GLY A 80 23.62 12.92 -5.71
N ASN A 81 24.84 12.56 -6.12
CA ASN A 81 25.21 11.19 -6.52
C ASN A 81 24.30 10.59 -7.63
N GLY A 82 23.72 11.44 -8.48
CA GLY A 82 22.80 11.03 -9.54
C GLY A 82 21.37 10.71 -9.09
N LEU A 83 21.03 10.93 -7.81
CA LEU A 83 19.68 10.76 -7.28
C LEU A 83 18.88 12.06 -7.40
N ARG A 84 17.65 11.95 -7.90
CA ARG A 84 16.76 13.09 -8.10
C ARG A 84 15.37 12.76 -7.60
N LEU A 85 14.76 13.70 -6.89
CA LEU A 85 13.47 13.53 -6.23
C LEU A 85 12.44 14.46 -6.87
N ALA A 86 11.35 13.89 -7.36
CA ALA A 86 10.14 14.61 -7.72
C ALA A 86 9.21 14.69 -6.50
N PHE A 87 8.57 15.82 -6.26
CA PHE A 87 7.57 15.95 -5.20
C PHE A 87 6.58 17.09 -5.48
N LYS A 88 5.35 16.95 -4.98
CA LYS A 88 4.26 17.93 -5.09
C LYS A 88 3.22 17.69 -3.99
N ILE A 89 2.40 18.69 -3.71
CA ILE A 89 1.20 18.59 -2.87
C ILE A 89 -0.05 19.10 -3.63
N GLU A 90 -1.20 18.45 -3.41
CA GLU A 90 -2.50 18.78 -4.02
C GLU A 90 -3.63 18.71 -2.98
N SER A 91 -4.81 19.31 -3.26
CA SER A 91 -5.98 19.36 -2.37
C SER A 91 -7.22 18.72 -2.97
N HIS A 92 -7.98 17.97 -2.19
CA HIS A 92 -9.29 17.40 -2.56
C HIS A 92 -10.37 17.71 -1.52
N ASN A 93 -10.43 18.96 -1.06
CA ASN A 93 -11.30 19.42 0.03
C ASN A 93 -12.79 19.25 -0.28
N HIS A 94 -13.28 19.90 -1.34
CA HIS A 94 -14.70 19.93 -1.72
C HIS A 94 -15.24 18.52 -2.03
N PRO A 95 -14.57 17.68 -2.85
CA PRO A 95 -15.00 16.29 -3.05
C PRO A 95 -15.08 15.51 -1.74
N SER A 96 -14.10 15.66 -0.86
CA SER A 96 -14.04 14.96 0.44
C SER A 96 -15.09 15.47 1.44
N ALA A 97 -15.59 16.69 1.28
CA ALA A 97 -16.68 17.23 2.10
C ALA A 97 -18.02 16.54 1.79
N ILE A 98 -18.25 16.18 0.51
CA ILE A 98 -19.48 15.56 0.01
C ILE A 98 -19.41 14.03 0.10
N GLU A 99 -18.36 13.43 -0.48
CA GLU A 99 -18.11 12.00 -0.45
C GLU A 99 -16.69 11.71 0.08
N PRO A 100 -16.53 11.62 1.40
CA PRO A 100 -15.23 11.57 2.08
C PRO A 100 -14.27 10.50 1.58
N PHE A 101 -14.78 9.29 1.30
CA PHE A 101 -13.94 8.19 0.86
C PHE A 101 -13.43 8.41 -0.57
N GLN A 102 -14.34 8.71 -1.50
CA GLN A 102 -14.00 8.84 -2.92
C GLN A 102 -13.21 10.13 -3.20
N GLY A 103 -13.56 11.23 -2.52
CA GLY A 103 -12.81 12.47 -2.60
C GLY A 103 -11.35 12.32 -2.15
N ALA A 104 -11.12 11.59 -1.05
CA ALA A 104 -9.77 11.36 -0.56
C ALA A 104 -8.98 10.38 -1.43
N ALA A 105 -9.61 9.29 -1.90
CA ALA A 105 -8.97 8.30 -2.76
C ALA A 105 -8.53 8.93 -4.10
N THR A 106 -9.42 9.67 -4.76
CA THR A 106 -9.08 10.38 -6.01
C THR A 106 -7.96 11.39 -5.81
N GLY A 107 -7.87 12.03 -4.64
CA GLY A 107 -6.77 12.94 -4.33
C GLY A 107 -5.42 12.28 -4.15
N VAL A 108 -5.37 11.09 -3.55
CA VAL A 108 -4.12 10.31 -3.49
C VAL A 108 -3.72 9.86 -4.90
N GLY A 109 -4.67 9.44 -5.74
CA GLY A 109 -4.36 9.07 -7.11
C GLY A 109 -3.83 10.23 -7.95
N GLY A 110 -4.53 11.36 -7.95
CA GLY A 110 -4.12 12.60 -8.63
C GLY A 110 -2.67 12.96 -8.38
N ILE A 111 -2.30 13.06 -7.10
CA ILE A 111 -0.93 13.43 -6.74
C ILE A 111 0.11 12.37 -7.13
N LEU A 112 -0.24 11.09 -7.15
CA LEU A 112 0.68 10.06 -7.65
C LEU A 112 0.95 10.23 -9.15
N ARG A 113 -0.08 10.60 -9.95
CA ARG A 113 0.06 10.86 -11.39
C ARG A 113 0.98 12.01 -11.70
N ASP A 114 0.89 13.09 -10.94
CA ASP A 114 1.83 14.22 -11.06
C ASP A 114 3.28 13.76 -10.94
N ILE A 115 3.56 12.87 -9.97
CA ILE A 115 4.90 12.37 -9.70
C ILE A 115 5.39 11.46 -10.83
N PHE A 116 4.62 10.43 -11.19
CA PHE A 116 5.12 9.46 -12.17
C PHE A 116 5.15 9.99 -13.59
N THR A 117 4.36 11.02 -13.92
CA THR A 117 4.43 11.71 -15.21
C THR A 117 5.79 12.37 -15.44
N MET A 118 6.51 12.72 -14.38
CA MET A 118 7.89 13.24 -14.47
C MET A 118 8.93 12.15 -14.78
N GLY A 119 8.54 10.87 -14.83
CA GLY A 119 9.46 9.74 -14.91
C GLY A 119 9.99 9.27 -13.54
N ALA A 120 9.33 9.68 -12.45
CA ALA A 120 9.72 9.33 -11.09
C ALA A 120 8.84 8.22 -10.51
N ARG A 121 9.44 7.16 -9.98
CA ARG A 121 8.69 6.12 -9.26
C ARG A 121 8.19 6.67 -7.93
N PRO A 122 6.89 6.66 -7.62
CA PRO A 122 6.40 7.09 -6.32
C PRO A 122 6.97 6.20 -5.20
N ILE A 123 7.51 6.83 -4.15
CA ILE A 123 8.17 6.15 -3.02
C ILE A 123 7.53 6.45 -1.67
N ALA A 124 6.74 7.53 -1.55
CA ALA A 124 6.07 7.90 -0.30
C ALA A 124 4.95 8.91 -0.54
N THR A 125 3.95 8.93 0.35
CA THR A 125 2.95 9.99 0.46
C THR A 125 2.87 10.54 1.89
N LEU A 126 2.46 11.80 2.02
CA LEU A 126 2.18 12.47 3.28
C LEU A 126 0.84 13.20 3.16
N ASN A 127 0.07 13.31 4.25
CA ASN A 127 -1.24 13.98 4.20
C ASN A 127 -1.36 15.09 5.25
N SER A 128 -1.76 16.28 4.83
CA SER A 128 -2.20 17.34 5.75
C SER A 128 -3.73 17.37 5.77
N LEU A 129 -4.30 17.08 6.94
CA LEU A 129 -5.74 16.94 7.12
C LEU A 129 -6.26 17.93 8.16
N ARG A 130 -7.42 18.54 7.89
CA ARG A 130 -8.13 19.45 8.82
C ARG A 130 -9.60 19.08 8.92
N PHE A 131 -10.10 18.93 10.15
CA PHE A 131 -11.50 18.58 10.40
C PHE A 131 -12.12 19.43 11.50
N GLY A 132 -13.47 19.45 11.54
CA GLY A 132 -14.22 19.97 12.68
C GLY A 132 -13.97 19.20 13.99
N ASN A 133 -14.69 19.53 15.07
CA ASN A 133 -14.58 18.77 16.32
C ASN A 133 -15.20 17.36 16.16
N LEU A 134 -14.48 16.32 16.63
CA LEU A 134 -14.91 14.92 16.66
C LEU A 134 -16.12 14.65 17.57
N ASP A 135 -16.56 15.59 18.40
CA ASP A 135 -17.83 15.50 19.14
C ASP A 135 -19.03 15.56 18.18
N ASN A 136 -18.87 16.16 16.99
CA ASN A 136 -19.88 16.21 15.95
C ASN A 136 -19.94 14.87 15.14
N PRO A 137 -21.11 14.21 15.04
CA PRO A 137 -21.28 12.99 14.26
C PRO A 137 -20.90 13.12 12.77
N ARG A 138 -21.20 14.27 12.15
CA ARG A 138 -20.86 14.54 10.74
C ARG A 138 -19.36 14.54 10.54
N THR A 139 -18.63 15.25 11.41
CA THR A 139 -17.17 15.28 11.40
C THR A 139 -16.58 13.89 11.55
N ARG A 140 -17.09 13.06 12.48
CA ARG A 140 -16.60 11.67 12.63
C ARG A 140 -16.76 10.85 11.36
N ARG A 141 -17.88 10.99 10.66
CA ARG A 141 -18.13 10.33 9.36
C ARG A 141 -17.13 10.79 8.31
N ILE A 142 -16.91 12.10 8.18
CA ILE A 142 -15.97 12.67 7.22
C ILE A 142 -14.55 12.20 7.53
N PHE A 143 -14.10 12.37 8.77
CA PHE A 143 -12.77 11.93 9.22
C PHE A 143 -12.52 10.45 8.95
N ALA A 144 -13.45 9.57 9.36
CA ALA A 144 -13.30 8.13 9.14
C ALA A 144 -13.30 7.78 7.65
N GLY A 145 -14.19 8.39 6.84
CA GLY A 145 -14.26 8.14 5.41
C GLY A 145 -13.02 8.63 4.65
N VAL A 146 -12.48 9.80 4.97
CA VAL A 146 -11.21 10.30 4.38
C VAL A 146 -10.05 9.36 4.71
N VAL A 147 -9.93 8.94 5.98
CA VAL A 147 -8.87 8.01 6.40
C VAL A 147 -9.03 6.65 5.71
N GLU A 148 -10.25 6.14 5.54
CA GLU A 148 -10.52 4.90 4.80
C GLU A 148 -10.19 5.04 3.30
N GLY A 149 -10.50 6.19 2.68
CA GLY A 149 -10.18 6.47 1.28
C GLY A 149 -8.68 6.54 1.01
N ILE A 150 -7.91 7.19 1.89
CA ILE A 150 -6.44 7.21 1.81
C ILE A 150 -5.85 5.81 2.04
N ALA A 151 -6.43 5.05 2.96
CA ALA A 151 -5.92 3.72 3.30
C ALA A 151 -5.98 2.72 2.14
N HIS A 152 -6.73 2.98 1.08
CA HIS A 152 -6.95 2.05 0.00
C HIS A 152 -6.42 2.58 -1.32
N TYR A 153 -5.38 2.08 -1.98
CA TYR A 153 -3.96 2.37 -1.84
C TYR A 153 -3.07 1.45 -0.97
N GLY A 154 -3.57 0.76 0.07
CA GLY A 154 -2.80 -0.29 0.79
C GLY A 154 -3.61 -1.48 1.32
N ASN A 155 -3.74 -2.60 0.57
CA ASN A 155 -4.76 -3.64 0.81
C ASN A 155 -4.16 -5.06 1.08
N CYS A 156 -4.89 -6.06 1.64
CA CYS A 156 -4.34 -7.42 2.00
C CYS A 156 -5.41 -8.57 2.09
N LEU A 157 -5.00 -9.86 2.16
CA LEU A 157 -5.80 -11.09 2.33
C LEU A 157 -5.80 -11.67 3.76
N ILE A 158 -6.79 -12.48 4.18
CA ILE A 158 -6.71 -13.20 5.47
C ILE A 158 -5.69 -14.36 5.43
N GLY A 159 -5.00 -14.59 6.55
CA GLY A 159 -3.91 -15.59 6.65
C GLY A 159 -4.28 -17.05 6.41
N SER A 160 -5.56 -17.41 6.42
CA SER A 160 -6.06 -18.78 6.21
C SER A 160 -6.29 -19.15 4.74
N GLU A 161 -6.19 -18.17 3.83
CA GLU A 161 -6.28 -18.39 2.39
C GLU A 161 -5.05 -19.15 1.89
N THR A 162 -5.25 -20.04 0.93
CA THR A 162 -4.19 -20.84 0.33
C THR A 162 -3.32 -19.97 -0.57
N PHE A 163 -2.01 -20.16 -0.48
CA PHE A 163 -1.00 -19.55 -1.32
C PHE A 163 -0.16 -20.64 -1.97
N ILE A 164 -0.12 -20.65 -3.31
CA ILE A 164 0.60 -21.66 -4.08
C ILE A 164 1.94 -21.09 -4.50
N TRP A 165 3.01 -21.72 -4.06
CA TRP A 165 4.38 -21.29 -4.35
C TRP A 165 5.27 -22.48 -4.65
N ARG A 166 6.43 -22.25 -5.26
CA ARG A 166 7.44 -23.27 -5.54
C ARG A 166 8.83 -22.79 -5.15
N ASP A 167 9.67 -23.77 -4.87
CA ASP A 167 11.12 -23.66 -4.74
C ASP A 167 11.80 -24.85 -5.44
N GLU A 168 13.08 -25.06 -5.17
CA GLU A 168 13.86 -26.20 -5.67
C GLU A 168 13.32 -27.58 -5.22
N ASN A 169 12.55 -27.65 -4.13
CA ASN A 169 11.96 -28.89 -3.60
C ASN A 169 10.56 -29.15 -4.17
N GLY A 170 10.01 -28.21 -4.95
CA GLY A 170 8.80 -28.38 -5.74
C GLY A 170 7.68 -27.41 -5.39
N VAL A 171 6.45 -27.79 -5.73
CA VAL A 171 5.26 -26.93 -5.55
C VAL A 171 4.62 -27.20 -4.21
N HIS A 172 4.39 -26.13 -3.46
CA HIS A 172 3.84 -26.11 -2.12
C HIS A 172 2.46 -25.47 -2.12
N PHE A 173 1.54 -26.13 -1.41
CA PHE A 173 0.22 -25.61 -1.07
C PHE A 173 0.23 -25.33 0.42
N ASP A 174 0.33 -24.05 0.79
CA ASP A 174 0.33 -23.57 2.18
C ASP A 174 -0.71 -22.47 2.35
N THR A 175 -0.87 -21.92 3.56
CA THR A 175 -1.63 -20.69 3.74
C THR A 175 -0.72 -19.47 3.56
N ILE A 176 -1.28 -18.35 3.09
CA ILE A 176 -0.51 -17.11 2.92
C ILE A 176 0.05 -16.63 4.27
N GLY A 177 -0.72 -16.78 5.35
CA GLY A 177 -0.25 -16.47 6.71
C GLY A 177 0.95 -17.33 7.10
N ASN A 178 0.91 -18.65 6.92
CA ASN A 178 2.05 -19.51 7.21
C ASN A 178 3.27 -19.17 6.35
N PHE A 179 3.06 -18.91 5.05
CA PHE A 179 4.13 -18.55 4.13
C PHE A 179 4.85 -17.27 4.58
N VAL A 180 4.08 -16.23 4.90
CA VAL A 180 4.60 -14.94 5.37
C VAL A 180 5.22 -15.08 6.77
N GLU A 181 4.50 -15.58 7.76
CA GLU A 181 4.96 -15.66 9.16
C GLU A 181 6.22 -16.52 9.35
N SER A 182 6.41 -17.57 8.54
CA SER A 182 7.62 -18.39 8.62
C SER A 182 8.86 -17.72 8.04
N ARG A 183 8.70 -16.60 7.33
CA ARG A 183 9.77 -15.86 6.64
C ARG A 183 9.90 -14.42 7.14
N LEU A 184 8.92 -13.93 7.88
CA LEU A 184 8.88 -12.60 8.47
C LEU A 184 9.67 -12.60 9.78
N PRO A 185 10.71 -11.77 9.95
CA PRO A 185 11.43 -11.68 11.21
C PRO A 185 10.54 -11.19 12.35
N SER A 186 10.88 -11.62 13.57
CA SER A 186 10.10 -11.29 14.76
C SER A 186 10.00 -9.78 14.97
N GLY A 187 8.78 -9.23 14.92
CA GLY A 187 8.48 -7.82 15.14
C GLY A 187 8.34 -6.99 13.87
N GLU A 188 8.64 -7.58 12.70
CA GLU A 188 8.50 -6.92 11.40
C GLU A 188 7.09 -7.10 10.83
N THR A 189 6.68 -6.17 9.96
CA THR A 189 5.41 -6.23 9.21
C THR A 189 5.61 -6.34 7.69
N THR A 190 6.85 -6.24 7.22
CA THR A 190 7.23 -6.54 5.83
C THR A 190 8.63 -7.14 5.76
N TRP A 191 8.92 -7.92 4.72
CA TRP A 191 10.25 -8.47 4.49
C TRP A 191 10.52 -8.73 3.01
N GLU A 192 11.69 -8.31 2.51
CA GLU A 192 12.15 -8.62 1.15
C GLU A 192 12.83 -9.98 1.15
N LEU A 193 12.39 -10.87 0.25
CA LEU A 193 12.99 -12.19 0.08
C LEU A 193 14.29 -12.03 -0.72
N ASP A 194 15.32 -12.80 -0.37
CA ASP A 194 16.63 -12.75 -1.03
C ASP A 194 16.48 -13.02 -2.53
N LYS A 195 17.15 -12.23 -3.40
CA LYS A 195 17.14 -12.46 -4.85
C LYS A 195 17.71 -13.84 -5.23
N THR A 196 18.49 -14.48 -4.36
CA THR A 196 18.94 -15.87 -4.58
C THR A 196 17.92 -16.91 -4.16
N SER A 197 16.86 -16.52 -3.46
CA SER A 197 15.78 -17.44 -3.09
C SER A 197 15.00 -17.82 -4.35
N SER A 198 14.93 -19.11 -4.66
CA SER A 198 14.24 -19.67 -5.83
C SER A 198 12.71 -19.65 -5.69
N ILE A 199 12.18 -18.74 -4.87
CA ILE A 199 10.77 -18.71 -4.47
C ILE A 199 9.93 -18.02 -5.53
N GLN A 200 8.98 -18.77 -6.08
CA GLN A 200 8.06 -18.28 -7.09
C GLN A 200 6.63 -18.64 -6.73
N THR A 201 5.66 -17.81 -7.06
CA THR A 201 4.22 -18.11 -6.91
C THR A 201 3.59 -18.50 -8.23
N LEU A 202 2.53 -19.31 -8.15
CA LEU A 202 1.69 -19.61 -9.30
C LEU A 202 0.95 -18.34 -9.67
N SER A 203 1.16 -17.89 -10.90
CA SER A 203 0.62 -16.63 -11.41
C SER A 203 -0.01 -16.83 -12.78
N LEU A 204 -0.52 -15.73 -13.33
CA LEU A 204 -1.05 -15.63 -14.67
C LEU A 204 -0.28 -14.54 -15.39
N ASP A 205 0.18 -14.83 -16.61
CA ASP A 205 0.72 -13.82 -17.49
C ASP A 205 -0.43 -12.95 -18.05
N PRO A 206 -0.46 -11.62 -17.80
CA PRO A 206 -1.54 -10.76 -18.25
C PRO A 206 -1.63 -10.63 -19.77
N GLU A 207 -0.52 -10.76 -20.50
CA GLU A 207 -0.49 -10.66 -21.97
C GLU A 207 -1.05 -11.93 -22.60
N THR A 208 -0.47 -13.07 -22.20
CA THR A 208 -0.74 -14.33 -22.87
C THR A 208 -1.96 -15.04 -22.29
N GLN A 209 -2.34 -14.71 -21.05
CA GLN A 209 -3.35 -15.40 -20.25
C GLN A 209 -3.04 -16.88 -20.03
N TYR A 210 -1.74 -17.22 -20.06
CA TYR A 210 -1.23 -18.53 -19.68
C TYR A 210 -0.71 -18.48 -18.24
N SER A 211 -0.88 -19.60 -17.56
CA SER A 211 -0.27 -19.82 -16.24
C SER A 211 1.25 -19.73 -16.32
N CYS A 212 1.86 -19.04 -15.36
CA CYS A 212 3.31 -18.89 -15.25
C CYS A 212 3.78 -19.01 -13.79
N TRP A 213 5.09 -19.17 -13.60
CA TRP A 213 5.73 -19.12 -12.29
C TRP A 213 6.50 -17.83 -12.17
N GLN A 214 6.23 -17.06 -11.13
CA GLN A 214 6.72 -15.70 -11.03
C GLN A 214 7.33 -15.43 -9.66
N SER A 215 8.46 -14.72 -9.63
CA SER A 215 9.22 -14.49 -8.39
C SER A 215 8.40 -13.71 -7.36
N VAL A 216 8.48 -14.16 -6.10
CA VAL A 216 7.94 -13.40 -4.96
C VAL A 216 9.07 -12.56 -4.39
N ARG A 217 8.96 -11.25 -4.50
CA ARG A 217 9.98 -10.30 -4.06
C ARG A 217 9.82 -9.92 -2.60
N ARG A 218 8.59 -9.68 -2.15
CA ARG A 218 8.32 -9.16 -0.81
C ARG A 218 7.07 -9.79 -0.20
N ILE A 219 7.04 -9.83 1.13
CA ILE A 219 5.91 -10.31 1.94
C ILE A 219 5.43 -9.20 2.87
N PHE A 220 4.12 -9.15 3.15
CA PHE A 220 3.48 -8.11 3.96
C PHE A 220 2.54 -8.69 5.01
N LYS A 221 2.39 -7.98 6.13
CA LYS A 221 1.47 -8.25 7.24
C LYS A 221 0.92 -6.94 7.79
N ARG A 222 -0.40 -6.80 7.89
CA ARG A 222 -1.10 -5.70 8.60
C ARG A 222 -2.30 -6.22 9.37
N ARG A 223 -3.05 -5.34 10.03
CA ARG A 223 -4.27 -5.69 10.79
C ARG A 223 -5.52 -5.00 10.27
N THR A 224 -6.67 -5.67 10.39
CA THR A 224 -8.00 -5.11 10.03
C THR A 224 -9.07 -5.56 11.02
N THR A 225 -10.21 -4.87 11.04
CA THR A 225 -11.42 -5.25 11.78
C THR A 225 -12.61 -5.57 10.86
N THR A 226 -12.43 -5.52 9.54
CA THR A 226 -13.52 -5.78 8.59
C THR A 226 -13.04 -6.61 7.41
N LEU A 227 -13.82 -7.64 7.10
CA LEU A 227 -13.54 -8.59 6.03
C LEU A 227 -14.81 -8.77 5.16
N ILE A 228 -14.61 -9.05 3.88
CA ILE A 228 -15.66 -9.48 2.97
C ILE A 228 -15.37 -10.93 2.57
N THR A 229 -16.39 -11.78 2.64
CA THR A 229 -16.37 -13.14 2.14
C THR A 229 -17.22 -13.24 0.88
N ILE A 230 -16.61 -13.64 -0.23
CA ILE A 230 -17.27 -13.85 -1.52
C ILE A 230 -17.55 -15.35 -1.68
N HIS A 231 -18.76 -15.71 -2.13
CA HIS A 231 -19.09 -17.06 -2.57
C HIS A 231 -19.51 -17.07 -4.04
N THR A 232 -18.95 -17.98 -4.84
CA THR A 232 -19.24 -18.07 -6.29
C THR A 232 -20.25 -19.18 -6.62
N SER A 233 -20.72 -19.20 -7.87
CA SER A 233 -21.68 -20.17 -8.42
C SER A 233 -21.12 -21.60 -8.48
N LEU A 234 -19.80 -21.76 -8.42
CA LEU A 234 -19.12 -23.05 -8.28
C LEU A 234 -18.65 -23.34 -6.85
N GLY A 235 -19.13 -22.56 -5.88
CA GLY A 235 -18.83 -22.71 -4.45
C GLY A 235 -17.41 -22.33 -4.05
N ARG A 236 -16.68 -21.59 -4.90
CA ARG A 236 -15.42 -20.94 -4.49
C ARG A 236 -15.72 -19.92 -3.40
N THR A 237 -14.86 -19.86 -2.40
CA THR A 237 -14.96 -18.91 -1.30
C THR A 237 -13.64 -18.19 -1.13
N LEU A 238 -13.67 -16.86 -0.98
CA LEU A 238 -12.50 -16.03 -0.70
C LEU A 238 -12.86 -15.00 0.37
N THR A 239 -12.05 -14.90 1.42
CA THR A 239 -12.21 -13.90 2.48
C THR A 239 -11.08 -12.88 2.44
N ILE A 240 -11.42 -11.59 2.39
CA ILE A 240 -10.47 -10.57 2.01
C ILE A 240 -10.85 -9.19 2.58
N THR A 241 -9.93 -8.23 2.57
CA THR A 241 -10.22 -6.86 3.01
C THR A 241 -11.15 -6.15 2.03
N ARG A 242 -11.98 -5.21 2.52
CA ARG A 242 -13.04 -4.55 1.72
C ARG A 242 -12.47 -3.87 0.46
N ASP A 243 -11.27 -3.35 0.62
CA ASP A 243 -10.47 -2.57 -0.30
C ASP A 243 -9.70 -3.43 -1.31
N HIS A 244 -9.58 -4.75 -1.12
CA HIS A 244 -8.67 -5.55 -1.95
C HIS A 244 -9.14 -5.69 -3.42
N PRO A 245 -8.21 -5.61 -4.41
CA PRO A 245 -8.54 -5.77 -5.81
C PRO A 245 -8.94 -7.20 -6.17
N MET A 246 -10.08 -7.31 -6.84
CA MET A 246 -10.57 -8.55 -7.40
C MET A 246 -10.64 -8.42 -8.91
N LEU A 247 -9.95 -9.32 -9.60
CA LEU A 247 -10.10 -9.46 -11.04
C LEU A 247 -11.51 -9.96 -11.35
N ILE A 248 -12.17 -9.31 -12.30
CA ILE A 248 -13.47 -9.71 -12.82
C ILE A 248 -13.47 -9.68 -14.35
N LEU A 249 -14.47 -10.30 -14.93
CA LEU A 249 -14.81 -10.14 -16.33
C LEU A 249 -16.03 -9.25 -16.48
N GLU A 250 -15.87 -8.16 -17.21
CA GLU A 250 -16.89 -7.18 -17.54
C GLU A 250 -16.92 -6.98 -19.06
N GLU A 251 -18.08 -7.22 -19.67
CA GLU A 251 -18.28 -7.07 -21.13
C GLU A 251 -17.29 -7.87 -22.01
N GLY A 252 -16.78 -9.00 -21.49
CA GLY A 252 -15.80 -9.83 -22.21
C GLY A 252 -14.36 -9.33 -22.13
N LYS A 253 -14.10 -8.25 -21.39
CA LYS A 253 -12.77 -7.76 -21.01
C LYS A 253 -12.52 -8.01 -19.53
N TRP A 254 -11.25 -8.01 -19.17
CA TRP A 254 -10.83 -8.10 -17.79
C TRP A 254 -10.88 -6.71 -17.18
N SER A 255 -11.36 -6.61 -15.96
CA SER A 255 -11.25 -5.41 -15.15
C SER A 255 -10.93 -5.79 -13.72
N THR A 256 -10.43 -4.84 -12.96
CA THR A 256 -10.29 -4.94 -11.51
C THR A 256 -11.46 -4.21 -10.85
N LYS A 257 -11.96 -4.75 -9.75
CA LYS A 257 -12.91 -4.08 -8.87
C LYS A 257 -12.48 -4.24 -7.44
N GLU A 258 -12.67 -3.22 -6.61
CA GLU A 258 -12.58 -3.41 -5.17
C GLU A 258 -13.58 -4.47 -4.72
N THR A 259 -13.18 -5.24 -3.72
CA THR A 259 -14.04 -6.24 -3.09
C THR A 259 -15.36 -5.63 -2.58
N SER A 260 -15.33 -4.39 -2.08
CA SER A 260 -16.49 -3.63 -1.58
C SER A 260 -17.52 -3.31 -2.66
N SER A 261 -17.05 -3.17 -3.90
CA SER A 261 -17.85 -2.77 -5.07
C SER A 261 -18.45 -3.96 -5.83
N LEU A 262 -18.00 -5.17 -5.50
CA LEU A 262 -18.48 -6.39 -6.14
C LEU A 262 -19.97 -6.58 -5.93
N LYS A 263 -20.62 -7.13 -6.96
CA LYS A 263 -22.04 -7.41 -6.99
C LYS A 263 -22.29 -8.90 -7.24
N VAL A 264 -23.38 -9.40 -6.69
CA VAL A 264 -23.90 -10.72 -7.06
C VAL A 264 -24.12 -10.75 -8.56
N GLY A 265 -23.48 -11.68 -9.25
CA GLY A 265 -23.49 -11.81 -10.71
C GLY A 265 -22.14 -11.51 -11.37
N ASP A 266 -21.26 -10.71 -10.74
CA ASP A 266 -19.91 -10.42 -11.27
C ASP A 266 -19.11 -11.70 -11.48
N GLN A 267 -18.25 -11.74 -12.50
CA GLN A 267 -17.57 -12.96 -12.91
C GLN A 267 -16.10 -12.95 -12.51
N ILE A 268 -15.68 -13.84 -11.63
CA ILE A 268 -14.29 -13.93 -11.15
C ILE A 268 -13.53 -15.03 -11.92
N PRO A 269 -12.27 -14.79 -12.34
CA PRO A 269 -11.44 -15.78 -13.01
C PRO A 269 -10.89 -16.85 -12.07
N LEU A 270 -10.93 -18.09 -12.54
CA LEU A 270 -10.28 -19.25 -11.95
C LEU A 270 -9.19 -19.77 -12.90
N LEU A 271 -7.98 -19.98 -12.40
CA LEU A 271 -6.91 -20.58 -13.19
C LEU A 271 -7.18 -22.07 -13.42
N ILE A 272 -7.24 -22.51 -14.69
CA ILE A 272 -7.55 -23.92 -15.00
C ILE A 272 -6.33 -24.79 -15.30
N ASN A 273 -5.16 -24.21 -15.58
CA ASN A 273 -3.97 -24.99 -15.92
C ASN A 273 -2.77 -24.59 -15.06
N LEU A 274 -1.86 -25.55 -14.84
CA LEU A 274 -0.53 -25.27 -14.32
C LEU A 274 0.42 -24.91 -15.48
N PRO A 275 1.49 -24.14 -15.21
CA PRO A 275 2.45 -23.73 -16.23
C PRO A 275 3.06 -24.96 -16.92
N HIS A 276 3.21 -24.90 -18.24
CA HIS A 276 3.79 -26.01 -19.01
C HIS A 276 5.26 -26.21 -18.59
N SER A 277 5.56 -27.41 -18.11
CA SER A 277 6.91 -27.83 -17.75
C SER A 277 7.56 -28.49 -18.98
N GLU A 278 8.53 -27.85 -19.63
CA GLU A 278 9.38 -28.48 -20.66
C GLU A 278 10.42 -29.46 -20.05
N VAL A 279 10.26 -29.80 -18.77
CA VAL A 279 11.28 -30.51 -17.98
C VAL A 279 11.26 -32.01 -18.28
N ASN A 280 12.44 -32.59 -18.52
CA ASN A 280 12.67 -34.03 -18.46
C ASN A 280 12.25 -34.54 -17.08
N ILE A 281 11.34 -35.51 -17.01
CA ILE A 281 10.90 -36.14 -15.75
C ILE A 281 12.15 -36.52 -14.94
N SER A 282 12.41 -35.79 -13.86
CA SER A 282 13.57 -36.04 -13.01
C SER A 282 13.32 -37.32 -12.23
N GLU A 283 14.25 -38.27 -12.34
CA GLU A 283 14.23 -39.47 -11.52
C GLU A 283 14.26 -39.10 -10.02
N ILE A 284 13.51 -39.84 -9.20
CA ILE A 284 13.51 -39.62 -7.75
C ILE A 284 14.68 -40.42 -7.18
N ASN A 285 15.78 -39.71 -6.91
CA ASN A 285 17.00 -40.30 -6.35
C ASN A 285 16.95 -40.33 -4.82
N LEU A 286 16.67 -41.50 -4.25
CA LEU A 286 16.54 -41.70 -2.81
C LEU A 286 17.85 -41.53 -2.04
N LEU A 287 19.01 -41.63 -2.71
CA LEU A 287 20.31 -41.36 -2.07
C LEU A 287 20.40 -39.89 -1.67
N ASN A 288 20.02 -39.00 -2.59
CA ASN A 288 19.97 -37.55 -2.35
C ASN A 288 18.86 -37.21 -1.35
N THR A 289 17.70 -37.85 -1.48
CA THR A 289 16.55 -37.62 -0.60
C THR A 289 16.84 -37.97 0.87
N LEU A 290 17.59 -39.04 1.13
CA LEU A 290 17.90 -39.49 2.50
C LEU A 290 19.13 -38.80 3.10
N GLY A 291 20.11 -38.44 2.27
CA GLY A 291 21.36 -37.80 2.70
C GLY A 291 22.19 -38.62 3.70
N GLU A 292 23.14 -37.98 4.38
CA GLU A 292 24.08 -38.65 5.30
C GLU A 292 23.51 -38.93 6.70
N GLN A 293 22.26 -38.53 6.98
CA GLN A 293 21.72 -38.54 8.35
C GLN A 293 21.38 -39.96 8.87
N HIS A 294 21.17 -40.93 7.98
CA HIS A 294 20.66 -42.26 8.34
C HIS A 294 21.75 -43.35 8.35
N GLN A 295 22.48 -43.47 9.47
CA GLN A 295 23.57 -44.47 9.63
C GLN A 295 23.10 -45.94 9.65
N ASP A 296 21.80 -46.18 9.83
CA ASP A 296 21.19 -47.51 9.86
C ASP A 296 20.58 -47.93 8.51
N VAL A 297 20.64 -47.06 7.50
CA VAL A 297 20.37 -47.35 6.09
C VAL A 297 21.65 -47.80 5.40
N TYR A 298 21.53 -48.84 4.59
CA TYR A 298 22.63 -49.48 3.88
C TYR A 298 22.33 -49.55 2.39
N VAL A 299 23.39 -49.40 1.62
CA VAL A 299 23.46 -49.45 0.17
C VAL A 299 24.00 -50.82 -0.23
N ASP A 300 23.24 -51.54 -1.05
CA ASP A 300 23.56 -52.84 -1.63
C ASP A 300 23.97 -52.63 -3.09
N LEU A 301 25.25 -52.88 -3.38
CA LEU A 301 25.83 -52.71 -4.72
C LEU A 301 25.52 -53.91 -5.62
N PRO A 302 25.64 -53.74 -6.95
CA PRO A 302 25.41 -54.82 -7.91
C PRO A 302 26.28 -56.05 -7.64
N PRO A 303 25.79 -57.29 -7.85
CA PRO A 303 26.52 -58.52 -7.53
C PRO A 303 27.87 -58.68 -8.23
N ASN A 304 28.06 -58.02 -9.38
CA ASN A 304 29.29 -58.03 -10.19
C ASN A 304 30.31 -56.97 -9.75
N TRP A 305 29.99 -56.09 -8.80
CA TRP A 305 30.89 -55.05 -8.32
C TRP A 305 32.11 -55.64 -7.60
N GLN A 306 33.29 -55.05 -7.82
CA GLN A 306 34.55 -55.49 -7.22
C GLN A 306 35.35 -54.29 -6.68
N PRO A 307 35.91 -54.37 -5.45
CA PRO A 307 36.63 -53.27 -4.83
C PRO A 307 38.06 -53.10 -5.39
N THR A 308 38.38 -51.89 -5.88
CA THR A 308 39.72 -51.51 -6.32
C THR A 308 40.67 -51.18 -5.15
N LYS A 309 41.95 -50.94 -5.46
CA LYS A 309 42.92 -50.50 -4.45
C LYS A 309 42.58 -49.11 -3.91
N GLU A 310 42.11 -48.21 -4.77
CA GLU A 310 41.70 -46.85 -4.38
C GLU A 310 40.54 -46.89 -3.39
N ILE A 311 39.49 -47.68 -3.67
CA ILE A 311 38.33 -47.84 -2.78
C ILE A 311 38.75 -48.40 -1.42
N ARG A 312 39.66 -49.39 -1.38
CA ARG A 312 40.16 -49.97 -0.12
C ARG A 312 40.93 -48.94 0.70
N ALA A 313 41.73 -48.09 0.06
CA ALA A 313 42.48 -47.03 0.72
C ALA A 313 41.56 -45.92 1.25
N ALA A 314 40.54 -45.53 0.48
CA ALA A 314 39.55 -44.54 0.90
C ALA A 314 38.69 -45.06 2.07
N LEU A 315 38.19 -46.29 1.98
CA LEU A 315 37.40 -46.92 3.06
C LEU A 315 38.21 -47.06 4.37
N TYR A 316 39.53 -47.27 4.28
CA TYR A 316 40.41 -47.31 5.46
C TYR A 316 40.38 -46.00 6.26
N LYS A 317 40.22 -44.85 5.58
CA LYS A 317 40.18 -43.54 6.23
C LYS A 317 38.88 -43.27 6.98
N ILE A 318 37.77 -43.90 6.58
CA ILE A 318 36.42 -43.58 7.07
C ILE A 318 35.76 -44.69 7.90
N GLU A 319 36.30 -45.92 7.90
CA GLU A 319 35.83 -47.02 8.75
C GLU A 319 37.03 -47.62 9.52
N PRO A 320 37.15 -47.37 10.84
CA PRO A 320 38.30 -47.83 11.65
C PRO A 320 38.30 -49.35 11.92
N SER A 321 37.17 -50.03 11.87
CA SER A 321 37.06 -51.47 12.14
C SER A 321 37.48 -52.32 10.94
N ALA A 322 38.59 -53.05 11.08
CA ALA A 322 39.06 -54.00 10.05
C ALA A 322 38.00 -55.05 9.68
N THR A 323 37.24 -55.52 10.68
CA THR A 323 36.15 -56.48 10.50
C THR A 323 35.02 -55.89 9.67
N ASN A 324 34.65 -54.63 9.89
CA ASN A 324 33.61 -53.96 9.11
C ASN A 324 34.08 -53.69 7.69
N ARG A 325 35.31 -53.17 7.51
CA ARG A 325 35.89 -52.96 6.16
C ARG A 325 35.86 -54.23 5.33
N TYR A 326 36.34 -55.35 5.91
CA TYR A 326 36.30 -56.64 5.22
C TYR A 326 34.87 -57.06 4.88
N ARG A 327 33.93 -56.88 5.82
CA ARG A 327 32.52 -57.22 5.62
C ARG A 327 31.88 -56.38 4.50
N TYR A 328 32.10 -55.07 4.49
CA TYR A 328 31.53 -54.17 3.48
C TYR A 328 32.04 -54.51 2.09
N LEU A 329 33.36 -54.65 1.94
CA LEU A 329 34.00 -55.00 0.67
C LEU A 329 33.63 -56.39 0.17
N LYS A 330 33.52 -57.38 1.07
CA LYS A 330 33.16 -58.77 0.71
C LYS A 330 31.71 -58.89 0.25
N LYS A 331 30.80 -58.14 0.88
CA LYS A 331 29.38 -58.23 0.59
C LYS A 331 28.91 -57.22 -0.46
N GLY A 332 29.71 -56.21 -0.78
CA GLY A 332 29.26 -55.08 -1.60
C GLY A 332 28.20 -54.24 -0.89
N ILE A 333 28.23 -54.17 0.44
CA ILE A 333 27.20 -53.51 1.25
C ILE A 333 27.85 -52.44 2.13
N PHE A 334 27.42 -51.20 1.98
CA PHE A 334 27.97 -50.05 2.69
C PHE A 334 26.89 -49.33 3.50
N PRO A 335 27.18 -48.79 4.70
CA PRO A 335 26.30 -47.79 5.31
C PRO A 335 26.14 -46.59 4.36
N LEU A 336 24.96 -45.97 4.31
CA LEU A 336 24.67 -44.85 3.39
C LEU A 336 25.68 -43.70 3.48
N PRO A 337 26.11 -43.21 4.67
CA PRO A 337 27.11 -42.14 4.75
C PRO A 337 28.47 -42.55 4.16
N HIS A 338 28.89 -43.80 4.40
CA HIS A 338 30.12 -44.33 3.81
C HIS A 338 30.01 -44.49 2.31
N PHE A 339 28.85 -44.87 1.78
CA PHE A 339 28.60 -44.93 0.35
C PHE A 339 28.71 -43.53 -0.28
N LEU A 340 27.99 -42.53 0.24
CA LEU A 340 28.01 -41.16 -0.28
C LEU A 340 29.43 -40.57 -0.30
N SER A 341 30.22 -40.81 0.76
CA SER A 341 31.64 -40.40 0.81
C SER A 341 32.54 -41.10 -0.22
N LEU A 342 32.17 -42.29 -0.68
CA LEU A 342 32.94 -43.10 -1.63
C LEU A 342 32.37 -43.07 -3.06
N GLU A 343 31.15 -42.57 -3.25
CA GLU A 343 30.39 -42.58 -4.50
C GLU A 343 31.24 -42.19 -5.73
N PRO A 344 32.06 -41.11 -5.71
CA PRO A 344 32.83 -40.69 -6.89
C PRO A 344 33.84 -41.72 -7.40
N ILE A 345 34.25 -42.67 -6.55
CA ILE A 345 35.26 -43.69 -6.88
C ILE A 345 34.69 -45.11 -6.93
N LEU A 346 33.41 -45.31 -6.60
CA LEU A 346 32.75 -46.62 -6.65
C LEU A 346 32.38 -47.03 -8.08
N ASN A 347 32.19 -46.07 -8.98
CA ASN A 347 31.86 -46.24 -10.41
C ASN A 347 30.67 -47.20 -10.63
N VAL A 348 29.57 -46.96 -9.91
CA VAL A 348 28.31 -47.72 -9.99
C VAL A 348 27.19 -46.80 -10.44
N SER A 349 26.30 -47.30 -11.31
CA SER A 349 25.08 -46.57 -11.67
C SER A 349 24.09 -46.59 -10.51
N HIS A 350 23.46 -45.46 -10.20
CA HIS A 350 22.43 -45.40 -9.16
C HIS A 350 21.22 -46.29 -9.46
N SER A 351 20.91 -46.52 -10.74
CA SER A 351 19.84 -47.41 -11.18
C SER A 351 19.99 -48.85 -10.69
N ASP A 352 21.23 -49.29 -10.46
CA ASP A 352 21.54 -50.68 -10.13
C ASP A 352 21.65 -50.90 -8.61
N ILE A 353 21.45 -49.84 -7.83
CA ILE A 353 21.62 -49.81 -6.38
C ILE A 353 20.30 -50.09 -5.68
N ARG A 354 20.37 -50.85 -4.58
CA ARG A 354 19.24 -51.05 -3.67
C ARG A 354 19.56 -50.55 -2.27
N LEU A 355 18.53 -50.08 -1.58
CA LEU A 355 18.59 -49.56 -0.22
C LEU A 355 17.83 -50.46 0.73
N TYR A 356 18.32 -50.61 1.95
CA TYR A 356 17.60 -51.28 3.03
C TYR A 356 18.03 -50.79 4.42
N ARG A 357 17.20 -51.02 5.45
CA ARG A 357 17.52 -50.68 6.84
C ARG A 357 17.99 -51.90 7.63
N ARG A 358 19.08 -51.77 8.40
CA ARG A 358 19.75 -52.89 9.09
C ARG A 358 18.97 -53.49 10.28
N SER A 359 18.10 -52.73 10.95
CA SER A 359 17.49 -53.07 12.25
C SER A 359 16.06 -53.65 12.20
N GLY A 360 15.62 -54.20 11.06
CA GLY A 360 14.28 -54.79 10.88
C GLY A 360 14.23 -55.98 9.89
N LYS A 361 13.03 -56.51 9.61
CA LYS A 361 12.83 -57.45 8.49
C LYS A 361 13.21 -56.71 7.19
N ALA A 362 14.41 -56.99 6.68
CA ALA A 362 14.98 -56.25 5.56
C ALA A 362 14.15 -56.46 4.29
N ASN A 363 13.61 -55.38 3.75
CA ASN A 363 13.03 -55.32 2.41
C ASN A 363 13.81 -54.28 1.62
N TYR A 364 14.40 -54.73 0.51
CA TYR A 364 15.22 -53.91 -0.37
C TYR A 364 14.30 -53.03 -1.23
N MET A 365 14.71 -51.80 -1.48
CA MET A 365 14.01 -50.85 -2.35
C MET A 365 15.01 -50.28 -3.36
N ASN A 366 14.60 -50.03 -4.60
CA ASN A 366 15.48 -49.44 -5.60
C ASN A 366 15.90 -48.02 -5.17
N ALA A 367 17.16 -47.65 -5.38
CA ALA A 367 17.66 -46.31 -5.01
C ALA A 367 17.13 -45.21 -5.93
N ILE A 368 16.83 -45.55 -7.17
CA ILE A 368 16.19 -44.67 -8.15
C ILE A 368 14.75 -45.14 -8.37
N ILE A 369 13.80 -44.22 -8.24
CA ILE A 369 12.42 -44.42 -8.68
C ILE A 369 12.22 -43.59 -9.95
N GLN A 370 11.89 -44.26 -11.05
CA GLN A 370 11.47 -43.59 -12.27
C GLN A 370 9.99 -43.25 -12.16
N PRO A 371 9.59 -41.96 -12.21
CA PRO A 371 8.18 -41.61 -12.22
C PRO A 371 7.52 -42.09 -13.51
N ASP A 372 6.71 -43.13 -13.40
CA ASP A 372 5.88 -43.68 -14.47
C ASP A 372 4.41 -43.68 -14.08
N GLU A 373 3.54 -44.14 -14.98
CA GLU A 373 2.10 -44.19 -14.76
C GLU A 373 1.73 -45.06 -13.55
N LEU A 374 2.44 -46.17 -13.32
CA LEU A 374 2.18 -47.08 -12.20
C LEU A 374 2.54 -46.43 -10.86
N PHE A 375 3.70 -45.78 -10.77
CA PHE A 375 4.11 -45.07 -9.56
C PHE A 375 3.20 -43.89 -9.26
N ALA A 376 2.80 -43.13 -10.28
CA ALA A 376 1.83 -42.06 -10.13
C ALA A 376 0.50 -42.58 -9.58
N ARG A 377 -0.08 -43.63 -10.19
CA ARG A 377 -1.31 -44.29 -9.68
C ARG A 377 -1.15 -44.77 -8.24
N LEU A 378 0.00 -45.38 -7.91
CA LEU A 378 0.28 -45.87 -6.56
C LEU A 378 0.23 -44.78 -5.49
N LEU A 379 0.75 -43.57 -5.79
CA LEU A 379 0.62 -42.41 -4.90
C LEU A 379 -0.85 -42.03 -4.71
N GLY A 380 -1.64 -42.00 -5.79
CA GLY A 380 -3.07 -41.75 -5.71
C GLY A 380 -3.80 -42.77 -4.82
N TYR A 381 -3.56 -44.06 -5.04
CA TYR A 381 -4.12 -45.14 -4.19
C TYR A 381 -3.68 -45.02 -2.73
N TYR A 382 -2.47 -44.52 -2.48
CA TYR A 382 -2.01 -44.32 -1.11
C TYR A 382 -2.81 -43.24 -0.38
N LEU A 383 -3.24 -42.21 -1.10
CA LEU A 383 -3.99 -41.10 -0.52
C LEU A 383 -5.45 -41.46 -0.26
N SER A 384 -6.05 -42.31 -1.09
CA SER A 384 -7.42 -42.79 -0.90
C SER A 384 -7.51 -44.00 0.04
N GLU A 385 -6.87 -45.10 -0.32
CA GLU A 385 -7.06 -46.41 0.33
C GLU A 385 -5.87 -46.82 1.21
N GLY A 386 -4.80 -46.04 1.17
CA GLY A 386 -3.53 -46.35 1.81
C GLY A 386 -3.36 -45.80 3.23
N CYS A 387 -2.73 -46.59 4.08
CA CYS A 387 -2.29 -46.16 5.41
C CYS A 387 -0.89 -46.68 5.72
N VAL A 388 -0.08 -45.84 6.39
CA VAL A 388 1.19 -46.24 6.99
C VAL A 388 0.97 -46.46 8.49
N SER A 389 1.24 -47.67 8.96
CA SER A 389 1.20 -48.02 10.39
C SER A 389 2.57 -48.50 10.87
N LYS A 390 2.97 -48.10 12.08
CA LYS A 390 4.22 -48.59 12.68
C LYS A 390 4.06 -50.06 13.06
N ASN A 391 5.03 -50.89 12.68
CA ASN A 391 5.05 -52.33 12.96
C ASN A 391 6.43 -52.72 13.49
N GLY A 392 6.62 -52.65 14.82
CA GLY A 392 7.93 -52.79 15.44
C GLY A 392 8.91 -51.70 14.99
N ASN A 393 10.07 -52.11 14.45
CA ASN A 393 11.11 -51.21 13.92
C ASN A 393 10.93 -50.87 12.43
N THR A 394 9.78 -51.17 11.82
CA THR A 394 9.50 -50.91 10.40
C THR A 394 8.08 -50.36 10.24
N TYR A 395 7.68 -50.06 9.00
CA TYR A 395 6.33 -49.63 8.67
C TYR A 395 5.60 -50.72 7.88
N LYS A 396 4.31 -50.92 8.18
CA LYS A 396 3.39 -51.69 7.35
C LYS A 396 2.53 -50.69 6.56
N ILE A 397 2.69 -50.72 5.24
CA ILE A 397 1.91 -49.92 4.29
C ILE A 397 0.78 -50.81 3.78
N ILE A 398 -0.46 -50.43 4.03
CA ILE A 398 -1.66 -51.23 3.74
C ILE A 398 -2.57 -50.41 2.85
N PHE A 399 -3.05 -51.03 1.78
CA PHE A 399 -4.11 -50.56 0.90
C PHE A 399 -5.31 -51.50 1.07
N THR A 400 -6.51 -50.96 1.22
CA THR A 400 -7.72 -51.76 1.40
C THR A 400 -8.69 -51.47 0.28
N PHE A 401 -9.13 -52.49 -0.44
CA PHE A 401 -10.08 -52.35 -1.56
C PHE A 401 -11.31 -53.20 -1.32
N ALA A 402 -12.40 -52.96 -2.05
CA ALA A 402 -13.53 -53.88 -2.04
C ALA A 402 -13.16 -55.19 -2.75
N ASP A 403 -13.89 -56.25 -2.44
CA ASP A 403 -13.67 -57.59 -3.02
C ASP A 403 -13.80 -57.67 -4.55
N HIS A 404 -14.52 -56.72 -5.15
CA HIS A 404 -14.73 -56.60 -6.60
C HIS A 404 -13.72 -55.68 -7.31
N ASP A 405 -12.89 -54.93 -6.58
CA ASP A 405 -11.91 -54.00 -7.16
C ASP A 405 -10.59 -54.71 -7.56
N THR A 406 -10.68 -55.83 -8.27
CA THR A 406 -9.51 -56.67 -8.58
C THR A 406 -8.49 -55.96 -9.46
N GLU A 407 -8.94 -55.10 -10.38
CA GLU A 407 -8.07 -54.27 -11.23
C GLU A 407 -7.14 -53.36 -10.38
N TYR A 408 -7.68 -52.77 -9.31
CA TYR A 408 -6.92 -51.84 -8.46
C TYR A 408 -5.92 -52.58 -7.57
N VAL A 409 -6.30 -53.79 -7.12
CA VAL A 409 -5.41 -54.70 -6.39
C VAL A 409 -4.19 -55.05 -7.23
N ASP A 410 -4.38 -55.38 -8.50
CA ASP A 410 -3.29 -55.73 -9.41
C ASP A 410 -2.36 -54.54 -9.67
N ASP A 411 -2.92 -53.35 -9.94
CA ASP A 411 -2.18 -52.08 -10.09
C ASP A 411 -1.27 -51.82 -8.87
N VAL A 412 -1.80 -51.93 -7.65
CA VAL A 412 -1.01 -51.70 -6.41
C VAL A 412 0.06 -52.77 -6.24
N VAL A 413 -0.23 -54.02 -6.56
CA VAL A 413 0.75 -55.12 -6.48
C VAL A 413 1.91 -54.87 -7.44
N GLU A 414 1.64 -54.45 -8.67
CA GLU A 414 2.66 -54.10 -9.66
C GLU A 414 3.45 -52.86 -9.27
N GLY A 415 2.76 -51.80 -8.81
CA GLY A 415 3.40 -50.60 -8.28
C GLY A 415 4.37 -50.91 -7.13
N ILE A 416 3.98 -51.73 -6.16
CA ILE A 416 4.88 -52.15 -5.07
C ILE A 416 6.09 -52.94 -5.61
N LYS A 417 5.88 -53.84 -6.58
CA LYS A 417 6.97 -54.61 -7.19
C LYS A 417 7.96 -53.73 -7.96
N SER A 418 7.47 -52.70 -8.65
CA SER A 418 8.31 -51.75 -9.41
C SER A 418 9.32 -51.02 -8.52
N LEU A 419 8.97 -50.81 -7.24
CA LEU A 419 9.85 -50.23 -6.23
C LEU A 419 10.90 -51.22 -5.68
N GLY A 420 10.88 -52.47 -6.14
CA GLY A 420 11.74 -53.56 -5.64
C GLY A 420 11.17 -54.26 -4.39
N LEU A 421 9.95 -53.93 -3.97
CA LEU A 421 9.33 -54.45 -2.76
C LEU A 421 8.43 -55.66 -3.03
N ARG A 422 8.20 -56.46 -1.98
CA ARG A 422 7.26 -57.57 -2.02
C ARG A 422 5.87 -57.11 -1.58
N ALA A 423 4.87 -57.35 -2.42
CA ALA A 423 3.46 -57.22 -2.06
C ALA A 423 2.91 -58.51 -1.44
N CYS A 424 2.05 -58.37 -0.43
CA CYS A 424 1.28 -59.45 0.18
C CYS A 424 -0.21 -59.14 0.02
N ILE A 425 -1.02 -60.15 -0.30
CA ILE A 425 -2.47 -60.03 -0.48
C ILE A 425 -3.16 -60.83 0.63
N GLU A 426 -4.11 -60.20 1.30
CA GLU A 426 -4.95 -60.80 2.35
C GLU A 426 -6.43 -60.59 1.97
N LYS A 427 -7.10 -61.67 1.56
CA LYS A 427 -8.55 -61.63 1.26
C LYS A 427 -9.36 -61.75 2.56
N ARG A 428 -10.30 -60.84 2.76
CA ARG A 428 -11.26 -60.80 3.87
C ARG A 428 -12.69 -60.99 3.33
N THR A 429 -13.69 -61.02 4.21
CA THR A 429 -15.09 -61.32 3.85
C THR A 429 -15.66 -60.41 2.76
N SER A 430 -15.30 -59.13 2.74
CA SER A 430 -15.83 -58.12 1.81
C SER A 430 -14.76 -57.15 1.26
N THR A 431 -13.49 -57.38 1.61
CA THR A 431 -12.38 -56.49 1.25
C THR A 431 -11.12 -57.29 0.92
N ILE A 432 -10.25 -56.70 0.11
CA ILE A 432 -8.92 -57.22 -0.19
C ILE A 432 -7.90 -56.22 0.36
N ALA A 433 -7.05 -56.67 1.27
CA ALA A 433 -5.94 -55.87 1.77
C ALA A 433 -4.65 -56.24 1.03
N VAL A 434 -4.05 -55.26 0.34
CA VAL A 434 -2.69 -55.37 -0.22
C VAL A 434 -1.75 -54.66 0.73
N TYR A 435 -0.70 -55.33 1.20
CA TYR A 435 0.27 -54.67 2.07
C TYR A 435 1.70 -55.03 1.73
N THR A 436 2.60 -54.10 2.05
CA THR A 436 4.04 -54.32 2.09
C THR A 436 4.60 -53.84 3.42
N THR A 437 5.75 -54.37 3.81
CA THR A 437 6.45 -53.92 5.02
C THR A 437 7.74 -53.27 4.58
N SER A 438 7.91 -51.97 4.74
CA SER A 438 9.14 -51.29 4.31
C SER A 438 9.35 -50.06 5.16
N TRP A 439 10.49 -49.99 5.83
CA TRP A 439 10.83 -48.79 6.58
C TRP A 439 11.07 -47.61 5.63
N LEU A 440 11.78 -47.85 4.52
CA LEU A 440 12.11 -46.81 3.54
C LEU A 440 10.85 -46.21 2.93
N LEU A 441 9.97 -47.03 2.36
CA LEU A 441 8.74 -46.52 1.73
C LEU A 441 7.82 -45.84 2.75
N GLY A 442 7.70 -46.39 3.96
CA GLY A 442 6.87 -45.78 5.01
C GLY A 442 7.44 -44.43 5.49
N TYR A 443 8.76 -44.32 5.64
CA TYR A 443 9.45 -43.08 5.98
C TYR A 443 9.33 -42.05 4.86
N LEU A 444 9.52 -42.46 3.60
CA LEU A 444 9.39 -41.59 2.44
C LEU A 444 7.96 -41.04 2.33
N LEU A 445 6.93 -41.89 2.35
CA LEU A 445 5.54 -41.45 2.26
C LEU A 445 5.15 -40.52 3.42
N LYS A 446 5.55 -40.85 4.65
CA LYS A 446 5.07 -40.14 5.84
C LYS A 446 5.89 -38.89 6.15
N ASP A 447 7.20 -39.04 6.22
CA ASP A 447 8.11 -38.09 6.87
C ASP A 447 8.90 -37.25 5.85
N VAL A 448 9.02 -37.70 4.59
CA VAL A 448 9.77 -36.98 3.53
C VAL A 448 8.84 -36.31 2.52
N TRP A 449 7.95 -37.08 1.90
CA TRP A 449 7.01 -36.60 0.90
C TRP A 449 5.71 -36.06 1.52
N HIS A 450 5.57 -36.19 2.84
CA HIS A 450 4.45 -35.66 3.62
C HIS A 450 3.06 -36.06 3.08
N CYS A 451 2.92 -37.31 2.62
CA CYS A 451 1.67 -37.85 2.09
C CYS A 451 0.60 -38.09 3.16
N GLY A 452 0.91 -37.87 4.44
CA GLY A 452 -0.01 -38.01 5.57
C GLY A 452 -0.27 -39.45 6.01
N SER A 453 -0.58 -39.62 7.29
CA SER A 453 -0.85 -40.94 7.91
C SER A 453 -2.30 -41.14 8.37
N SER A 454 -3.08 -40.07 8.41
CA SER A 454 -4.51 -40.04 8.70
C SER A 454 -5.27 -39.36 7.56
N ALA A 455 -6.60 -39.40 7.57
CA ALA A 455 -7.40 -38.79 6.50
C ALA A 455 -7.27 -37.25 6.42
N LYS A 456 -6.96 -36.58 7.54
CA LYS A 456 -6.91 -35.11 7.64
C LYS A 456 -5.59 -34.49 7.18
N ASP A 457 -4.51 -35.26 7.14
CA ASP A 457 -3.15 -34.83 6.78
C ASP A 457 -2.68 -35.42 5.44
N LYS A 458 -3.55 -36.16 4.73
CA LYS A 458 -3.24 -36.62 3.37
C LYS A 458 -2.92 -35.44 2.45
N ALA A 459 -1.92 -35.60 1.59
CA ALA A 459 -1.57 -34.64 0.55
C ALA A 459 -0.75 -35.34 -0.54
N PHE A 460 -0.83 -34.87 -1.79
CA PHE A 460 0.14 -35.26 -2.81
C PHE A 460 1.52 -34.66 -2.49
N PRO A 461 2.60 -35.38 -2.81
CA PRO A 461 3.96 -34.83 -2.79
C PRO A 461 4.11 -33.60 -3.69
N SER A 462 5.00 -32.68 -3.31
CA SER A 462 5.27 -31.42 -4.04
C SER A 462 5.70 -31.64 -5.50
N PHE A 463 6.44 -32.71 -5.78
CA PHE A 463 6.93 -33.03 -7.12
C PHE A 463 5.83 -33.47 -8.10
N VAL A 464 4.66 -33.91 -7.62
CA VAL A 464 3.55 -34.34 -8.50
C VAL A 464 3.09 -33.19 -9.39
N PHE A 465 3.09 -31.97 -8.87
CA PHE A 465 2.65 -30.77 -9.60
C PHE A 465 3.69 -30.25 -10.61
N GLN A 466 4.88 -30.86 -10.65
CA GLN A 466 5.90 -30.59 -11.66
C GLN A 466 5.85 -31.58 -12.82
N TRP A 467 5.15 -32.70 -12.64
CA TRP A 467 5.03 -33.75 -13.66
C TRP A 467 4.20 -33.30 -14.86
N PRO A 468 4.41 -33.92 -16.04
CA PRO A 468 3.55 -33.70 -17.18
C PRO A 468 2.10 -34.16 -16.90
N ARG A 469 1.15 -33.60 -17.66
CA ARG A 469 -0.29 -33.79 -17.45
C ARG A 469 -0.71 -35.26 -17.39
N ASN A 470 -0.07 -36.16 -18.16
CA ASN A 470 -0.38 -37.59 -18.15
C ASN A 470 -0.06 -38.26 -16.82
N LEU A 471 1.09 -37.96 -16.20
CA LEU A 471 1.43 -38.50 -14.88
C LEU A 471 0.57 -37.88 -13.78
N GLN A 472 0.24 -36.59 -13.89
CA GLN A 472 -0.74 -35.94 -13.01
C GLN A 472 -2.12 -36.61 -13.12
N PHE A 473 -2.55 -36.96 -14.33
CA PHE A 473 -3.80 -37.70 -14.57
C PHE A 473 -3.78 -39.08 -13.91
N GLU A 474 -2.68 -39.82 -14.02
CA GLU A 474 -2.54 -41.15 -13.40
C GLU A 474 -2.50 -41.05 -11.85
N ALA A 475 -1.87 -40.02 -11.28
CA ALA A 475 -1.93 -39.76 -9.84
C ALA A 475 -3.37 -39.45 -9.37
N LEU A 476 -4.08 -38.61 -10.11
CA LEU A 476 -5.49 -38.28 -9.86
C LEU A 476 -6.39 -39.53 -10.03
N LYS A 477 -6.12 -40.38 -11.00
CA LYS A 477 -6.83 -41.64 -11.26
C LYS A 477 -6.70 -42.61 -10.08
N GLY A 478 -5.51 -42.78 -9.52
CA GLY A 478 -5.32 -43.57 -8.30
C GLY A 478 -6.19 -43.06 -7.14
N LEU A 479 -6.24 -41.74 -6.94
CA LEU A 479 -7.04 -41.11 -5.89
C LEU A 479 -8.55 -41.33 -6.10
N LEU A 480 -9.04 -41.04 -7.31
CA LEU A 480 -10.48 -41.14 -7.63
C LEU A 480 -10.96 -42.58 -7.75
N ARG A 481 -10.11 -43.56 -8.05
CA ARG A 481 -10.50 -44.97 -8.05
C ARG A 481 -10.88 -45.48 -6.66
N GLY A 482 -10.21 -44.98 -5.61
CA GLY A 482 -10.56 -45.28 -4.22
C GLY A 482 -11.69 -44.38 -3.70
N ASP A 483 -11.41 -43.08 -3.56
CA ASP A 483 -12.32 -42.15 -2.86
C ASP A 483 -13.35 -41.48 -3.78
N GLY A 484 -13.23 -41.67 -5.09
CA GLY A 484 -14.14 -41.10 -6.07
C GLY A 484 -15.39 -41.94 -6.28
N SER A 485 -16.51 -41.27 -6.47
CA SER A 485 -17.80 -41.90 -6.77
C SER A 485 -18.30 -41.50 -8.15
N LEU A 486 -18.83 -42.47 -8.89
CA LEU A 486 -19.56 -42.26 -10.14
C LEU A 486 -21.04 -42.56 -9.93
N SER A 487 -21.88 -41.55 -10.13
CA SER A 487 -23.34 -41.72 -10.09
C SER A 487 -23.94 -41.45 -11.47
N THR A 488 -24.81 -42.35 -11.94
CA THR A 488 -25.62 -42.18 -13.15
C THR A 488 -27.09 -42.32 -12.80
N LYS A 489 -27.84 -41.21 -12.66
CA LYS A 489 -29.28 -41.26 -12.33
C LYS A 489 -30.11 -41.39 -13.61
N THR A 490 -31.25 -42.07 -13.53
CA THR A 490 -32.29 -42.16 -14.59
C THR A 490 -31.81 -42.68 -15.95
N HIS A 491 -31.41 -43.96 -16.02
CA HIS A 491 -31.10 -44.68 -17.27
C HIS A 491 -30.01 -44.06 -18.19
N GLY A 492 -29.19 -43.11 -17.70
CA GLY A 492 -28.13 -42.48 -18.49
C GLY A 492 -28.28 -40.98 -18.70
N ASN A 493 -29.42 -40.38 -18.30
CA ASN A 493 -29.72 -38.96 -18.51
C ASN A 493 -29.03 -37.99 -17.53
N HIS A 494 -28.30 -38.48 -16.53
CA HIS A 494 -27.51 -37.65 -15.64
C HIS A 494 -26.30 -38.41 -15.11
N ALA A 495 -25.10 -37.84 -15.21
CA ALA A 495 -23.86 -38.41 -14.69
C ALA A 495 -23.13 -37.39 -13.81
N LYS A 496 -22.45 -37.89 -12.77
CA LYS A 496 -21.67 -37.08 -11.85
C LYS A 496 -20.52 -37.89 -11.26
N ILE A 497 -19.33 -37.30 -11.28
CA ILE A 497 -18.16 -37.73 -10.52
C ILE A 497 -18.06 -36.86 -9.27
N ALA A 498 -17.86 -37.47 -8.10
CA ALA A 498 -17.66 -36.73 -6.86
C ALA A 498 -16.50 -37.29 -6.04
N PHE A 499 -15.80 -36.41 -5.34
CA PHE A 499 -14.71 -36.74 -4.41
C PHE A 499 -14.91 -35.97 -3.11
N ALA A 500 -14.58 -36.61 -1.99
CA ALA A 500 -14.70 -36.04 -0.66
C ALA A 500 -13.45 -36.36 0.17
N THR A 501 -12.96 -35.39 0.94
CA THR A 501 -11.85 -35.62 1.87
C THR A 501 -11.95 -34.71 3.10
N THR A 502 -11.33 -35.14 4.20
CA THR A 502 -11.18 -34.30 5.41
C THR A 502 -9.92 -33.44 5.39
N SER A 503 -8.99 -33.70 4.46
CA SER A 503 -7.78 -32.90 4.27
C SER A 503 -8.05 -31.72 3.34
N LYS A 504 -7.99 -30.48 3.88
CA LYS A 504 -8.08 -29.25 3.07
C LYS A 504 -6.97 -29.20 2.01
N LYS A 505 -5.75 -29.62 2.36
CA LYS A 505 -4.60 -29.61 1.45
C LYS A 505 -4.79 -30.57 0.28
N LEU A 506 -5.20 -31.82 0.55
CA LEU A 506 -5.51 -32.79 -0.51
C LEU A 506 -6.66 -32.29 -1.38
N PHE A 507 -7.65 -31.66 -0.77
CA PHE A 507 -8.78 -31.09 -1.48
C PHE A 507 -8.34 -29.99 -2.48
N GLU A 508 -7.58 -28.98 -2.05
CA GLU A 508 -7.06 -27.92 -2.93
C GLU A 508 -6.16 -28.49 -4.04
N GLN A 509 -5.32 -29.46 -3.70
CA GLN A 509 -4.50 -30.19 -4.66
C GLN A 509 -5.33 -30.96 -5.70
N ALA A 510 -6.39 -31.65 -5.26
CA ALA A 510 -7.30 -32.37 -6.15
C ALA A 510 -8.08 -31.40 -7.06
N VAL A 511 -8.50 -30.23 -6.55
CA VAL A 511 -9.14 -29.18 -7.34
C VAL A 511 -8.23 -28.73 -8.50
N ILE A 512 -6.96 -28.42 -8.23
CA ILE A 512 -6.00 -28.03 -9.26
C ILE A 512 -5.70 -29.17 -10.24
N LEU A 513 -5.50 -30.40 -9.75
CA LEU A 513 -5.25 -31.54 -10.64
C LEU A 513 -6.44 -31.75 -11.57
N ILE A 514 -7.67 -31.76 -11.07
CA ILE A 514 -8.88 -31.92 -11.88
C ILE A 514 -9.01 -30.78 -12.91
N GLN A 515 -8.76 -29.54 -12.49
CA GLN A 515 -8.77 -28.38 -13.38
C GLN A 515 -7.74 -28.51 -14.51
N SER A 516 -6.52 -28.94 -14.20
CA SER A 516 -5.43 -29.14 -15.18
C SER A 516 -5.75 -30.18 -16.25
N GLN A 517 -6.73 -31.06 -15.99
CA GLN A 517 -7.23 -32.06 -16.95
C GLN A 517 -8.40 -31.54 -17.80
N GLY A 518 -8.82 -30.27 -17.63
CA GLY A 518 -9.91 -29.67 -18.38
C GLY A 518 -11.29 -29.82 -17.73
N ALA A 519 -11.35 -30.19 -16.45
CA ALA A 519 -12.60 -30.30 -15.70
C ALA A 519 -12.65 -29.23 -14.60
N ILE A 520 -13.66 -28.36 -14.59
CA ILE A 520 -13.84 -27.40 -13.48
C ILE A 520 -14.91 -27.95 -12.53
N PRO A 521 -14.55 -28.33 -11.29
CA PRO A 521 -15.48 -28.92 -10.35
C PRO A 521 -16.33 -27.85 -9.65
N TYR A 522 -17.57 -28.19 -9.29
CA TYR A 522 -18.32 -27.52 -8.24
C TYR A 522 -17.76 -27.96 -6.89
N ILE A 523 -17.55 -27.05 -5.94
CA ILE A 523 -17.02 -27.37 -4.62
C ILE A 523 -17.91 -26.89 -3.50
N TYR A 524 -17.83 -27.55 -2.35
CA TYR A 524 -18.51 -27.12 -1.13
C TYR A 524 -17.95 -27.87 0.09
N GLN A 525 -18.23 -27.34 1.28
CA GLN A 525 -17.87 -27.96 2.54
C GLN A 525 -19.12 -28.49 3.25
N GLN A 526 -19.11 -29.75 3.64
CA GLN A 526 -20.13 -30.34 4.49
C GLN A 526 -19.68 -30.22 5.96
N PRO A 527 -20.45 -29.55 6.84
CA PRO A 527 -20.09 -29.42 8.26
C PRO A 527 -20.12 -30.77 8.97
N ALA A 528 -19.43 -30.83 10.11
CA ALA A 528 -19.45 -31.97 11.02
C ALA A 528 -20.89 -32.35 11.39
N ARG A 529 -21.18 -33.65 11.46
CA ARG A 529 -22.49 -34.17 11.87
C ARG A 529 -22.33 -35.13 13.03
N GLU A 530 -23.18 -34.99 14.03
CA GLU A 530 -23.32 -35.99 15.08
C GLU A 530 -24.32 -37.06 14.64
N GLY A 531 -24.00 -38.32 14.91
CA GLY A 531 -24.87 -39.44 14.60
C GLY A 531 -24.64 -40.61 15.54
N GLU A 532 -25.41 -41.68 15.34
CA GLU A 532 -25.33 -42.91 16.12
C GLU A 532 -25.25 -44.09 15.16
N ILE A 533 -24.19 -44.90 15.27
CA ILE A 533 -24.02 -46.15 14.53
C ILE A 533 -23.98 -47.28 15.56
N GLU A 534 -24.92 -48.23 15.47
CA GLU A 534 -25.01 -49.39 16.37
C GLU A 534 -24.97 -49.02 17.87
N GLY A 535 -25.63 -47.92 18.27
CA GLY A 535 -25.67 -47.47 19.66
C GLY A 535 -24.46 -46.66 20.13
N ARG A 536 -23.48 -46.40 19.24
CA ARG A 536 -22.31 -45.58 19.54
C ARG A 536 -22.47 -44.20 18.91
N LYS A 537 -22.42 -43.17 19.75
CA LYS A 537 -22.31 -41.79 19.29
C LYS A 537 -21.00 -41.62 18.51
N TYR A 538 -21.09 -41.06 17.31
CA TYR A 538 -19.93 -40.65 16.53
C TYR A 538 -20.09 -39.20 16.08
N GLN A 539 -18.97 -38.49 16.01
CA GLN A 539 -18.89 -37.14 15.46
C GLN A 539 -18.16 -37.25 14.12
N GLY A 540 -18.88 -37.02 13.03
CA GLY A 540 -18.29 -36.91 11.71
C GLY A 540 -17.45 -35.64 11.60
N LEU A 541 -16.27 -35.74 10.99
CA LEU A 541 -15.44 -34.58 10.68
C LEU A 541 -16.05 -33.78 9.52
N PRO A 542 -15.76 -32.47 9.40
CA PRO A 542 -16.14 -31.71 8.22
C PRO A 542 -15.48 -32.30 6.97
N LEU A 543 -16.23 -32.36 5.87
CA LEU A 543 -15.79 -32.93 4.60
C LEU A 543 -15.73 -31.84 3.54
N TRP A 544 -14.59 -31.70 2.89
CA TRP A 544 -14.45 -30.93 1.66
C TRP A 544 -14.87 -31.80 0.49
N GLN A 545 -15.77 -31.31 -0.35
CA GLN A 545 -16.37 -32.08 -1.43
C GLN A 545 -16.24 -31.32 -2.75
N LEU A 546 -15.97 -32.07 -3.81
CA LEU A 546 -15.99 -31.58 -5.18
C LEU A 546 -16.81 -32.49 -6.07
N GLU A 547 -17.41 -31.91 -7.11
CA GLU A 547 -18.28 -32.60 -8.06
C GLU A 547 -18.05 -32.11 -9.48
N VAL A 548 -17.91 -33.07 -10.41
CA VAL A 548 -17.90 -32.81 -11.85
C VAL A 548 -19.14 -33.45 -12.44
N ASN A 549 -20.04 -32.62 -12.98
CA ASN A 549 -21.32 -33.06 -13.51
C ASN A 549 -21.64 -32.48 -14.90
N ASN A 550 -20.79 -31.62 -15.46
CA ASN A 550 -20.96 -31.07 -16.80
C ASN A 550 -20.30 -31.97 -17.85
N ILE A 551 -20.79 -31.94 -19.11
CA ILE A 551 -20.34 -32.87 -20.15
C ILE A 551 -18.86 -32.73 -20.50
N TYR A 552 -18.32 -31.51 -20.50
CA TYR A 552 -16.91 -31.24 -20.80
C TYR A 552 -15.98 -31.87 -19.76
N GLY A 553 -16.24 -31.60 -18.48
CA GLY A 553 -15.45 -32.15 -17.39
C GLY A 553 -15.60 -33.67 -17.25
N LEU A 554 -16.80 -34.22 -17.47
CA LEU A 554 -16.99 -35.67 -17.45
C LEU A 554 -16.27 -36.37 -18.61
N THR A 555 -16.20 -35.73 -19.77
CA THR A 555 -15.48 -36.23 -20.94
C THR A 555 -13.97 -36.19 -20.71
N ALA A 556 -13.46 -35.12 -20.09
CA ALA A 556 -12.07 -35.01 -19.67
C ALA A 556 -11.65 -36.13 -18.69
N LEU A 557 -12.60 -36.69 -17.94
CA LEU A 557 -12.37 -37.74 -16.95
C LEU A 557 -12.92 -39.12 -17.37
N VAL A 558 -13.21 -39.35 -18.65
CA VAL A 558 -13.91 -40.56 -19.14
C VAL A 558 -13.15 -41.88 -18.89
N ASN A 559 -11.84 -41.81 -18.65
CA ASN A 559 -10.95 -42.96 -18.42
C ASN A 559 -10.38 -43.03 -16.99
N ILE A 560 -11.02 -42.36 -16.04
CA ILE A 560 -10.46 -42.19 -14.69
C ILE A 560 -10.77 -43.33 -13.72
N PHE A 561 -11.77 -44.16 -13.99
CA PHE A 561 -12.10 -45.32 -13.15
C PHE A 561 -11.60 -46.63 -13.78
N GLY A 562 -12.02 -47.78 -13.24
CA GLY A 562 -11.86 -49.08 -13.90
C GLY A 562 -12.79 -49.27 -15.09
N GLU A 563 -12.57 -50.32 -15.89
CA GLU A 563 -13.26 -50.57 -17.17
C GLU A 563 -14.79 -50.46 -17.08
N GLU A 564 -15.42 -51.15 -16.12
CA GLU A 564 -16.88 -51.16 -15.96
C GLU A 564 -17.45 -49.76 -15.71
N ARG A 565 -16.82 -48.98 -14.82
CA ARG A 565 -17.28 -47.62 -14.47
C ARG A 565 -17.01 -46.65 -15.63
N ASN A 566 -15.91 -46.81 -16.36
CA ASN A 566 -15.62 -46.01 -17.56
C ASN A 566 -16.63 -46.29 -18.68
N GLU A 567 -16.96 -47.56 -18.94
CA GLU A 567 -18.02 -47.92 -19.89
C GLU A 567 -19.37 -47.33 -19.49
N LYS A 568 -19.70 -47.39 -18.20
CA LYS A 568 -20.93 -46.80 -17.65
C LYS A 568 -20.97 -45.28 -17.85
N LEU A 569 -19.86 -44.58 -17.61
CA LEU A 569 -19.75 -43.14 -17.85
C LEU A 569 -19.82 -42.82 -19.35
N ALA A 570 -19.09 -43.54 -20.20
CA ALA A 570 -19.10 -43.36 -21.65
C ALA A 570 -20.50 -43.58 -22.24
N ASN A 571 -21.25 -44.57 -21.73
CA ASN A 571 -22.63 -44.82 -22.13
C ASN A 571 -23.59 -43.72 -21.64
N ALA A 572 -23.41 -43.23 -20.42
CA ALA A 572 -24.18 -42.09 -19.91
C ALA A 572 -23.93 -40.82 -20.74
N LEU A 573 -22.66 -40.53 -21.09
CA LEU A 573 -22.29 -39.34 -21.90
C LEU A 573 -23.01 -39.29 -23.26
N LYS A 574 -23.24 -40.43 -23.91
CA LYS A 574 -24.00 -40.52 -25.18
C LYS A 574 -25.43 -39.99 -25.05
N GLN A 575 -26.05 -40.18 -23.88
CA GLN A 575 -27.43 -39.75 -23.60
C GLN A 575 -27.47 -38.39 -22.88
N TYR A 576 -26.37 -38.01 -22.23
CA TYR A 576 -26.29 -36.82 -21.40
C TYR A 576 -26.33 -35.51 -22.19
N ASN A 577 -25.89 -35.48 -23.46
CA ASN A 577 -25.74 -34.25 -24.26
C ASN A 577 -27.05 -33.48 -24.57
N VAL A 578 -28.21 -33.93 -24.08
CA VAL A 578 -29.54 -33.36 -24.39
C VAL A 578 -30.23 -32.73 -23.17
N THR A 579 -29.55 -32.58 -22.02
CA THR A 579 -30.17 -32.04 -20.79
C THR A 579 -29.64 -30.67 -20.38
N LYS A 580 -30.46 -29.88 -19.69
CA LYS A 580 -30.07 -28.56 -19.14
C LYS A 580 -28.92 -28.61 -18.12
N HIS A 581 -28.67 -29.78 -17.52
CA HIS A 581 -27.62 -29.99 -16.52
C HIS A 581 -26.25 -30.31 -17.16
N SER A 582 -26.22 -30.48 -18.49
CA SER A 582 -25.04 -30.89 -19.23
C SER A 582 -24.10 -29.72 -19.55
N PHE A 583 -24.62 -28.48 -19.49
CA PHE A 583 -23.88 -27.27 -19.81
C PHE A 583 -23.19 -26.68 -18.56
N PRO A 584 -21.95 -26.19 -18.69
CA PRO A 584 -21.21 -25.62 -17.58
C PRO A 584 -21.85 -24.29 -17.12
N PRO A 585 -21.93 -24.03 -15.80
CA PRO A 585 -22.38 -22.73 -15.25
C PRO A 585 -21.26 -21.67 -15.23
N TYR A 586 -20.27 -21.84 -16.11
CA TYR A 586 -19.08 -21.03 -16.30
C TYR A 586 -18.76 -21.01 -17.80
N PHE A 587 -18.00 -20.03 -18.25
CA PHE A 587 -17.39 -20.07 -19.58
C PHE A 587 -15.88 -20.06 -19.44
N ILE A 588 -15.20 -20.60 -20.45
CA ILE A 588 -13.74 -20.68 -20.50
C ILE A 588 -13.25 -19.71 -21.56
N SER A 589 -12.20 -18.96 -21.24
CA SER A 589 -11.38 -18.21 -22.19
C SER A 589 -9.92 -18.48 -21.89
N ASN A 590 -9.13 -18.87 -22.90
CA ASN A 590 -7.74 -19.28 -22.74
C ASN A 590 -7.54 -20.31 -21.60
N GLN A 591 -6.68 -20.02 -20.62
CA GLN A 591 -6.44 -20.89 -19.46
C GLN A 591 -7.25 -20.51 -18.23
N LEU A 592 -8.42 -19.87 -18.38
CA LEU A 592 -9.25 -19.46 -17.25
C LEU A 592 -10.71 -19.80 -17.42
N ALA A 593 -11.35 -20.10 -16.29
CA ALA A 593 -12.78 -20.27 -16.17
C ALA A 593 -13.37 -19.13 -15.36
N PHE A 594 -14.45 -18.53 -15.84
CA PHE A 594 -15.09 -17.40 -15.17
C PHE A 594 -16.38 -17.84 -14.47
N VAL A 595 -16.45 -17.56 -13.17
CA VAL A 595 -17.56 -17.99 -12.30
C VAL A 595 -18.27 -16.80 -11.69
N LYS A 596 -19.61 -16.87 -11.61
CA LYS A 596 -20.42 -15.75 -11.10
C LYS A 596 -20.37 -15.69 -9.57
N ILE A 597 -20.31 -14.50 -8.99
CA ILE A 597 -20.55 -14.28 -7.56
C ILE A 597 -22.02 -14.61 -7.26
N LYS A 598 -22.25 -15.39 -6.21
CA LYS A 598 -23.57 -15.83 -5.73
C LYS A 598 -23.99 -15.09 -4.46
N SER A 599 -23.06 -14.84 -3.56
CA SER A 599 -23.28 -14.04 -2.35
C SER A 599 -21.99 -13.33 -1.92
N ILE A 600 -22.18 -12.24 -1.19
CA ILE A 600 -21.12 -11.40 -0.61
C ILE A 600 -21.54 -11.13 0.83
N GLU A 601 -20.67 -11.41 1.78
CA GLU A 601 -20.93 -11.26 3.22
C GLU A 601 -19.88 -10.32 3.81
N THR A 602 -20.30 -9.24 4.48
CA THR A 602 -19.38 -8.34 5.19
C THR A 602 -19.38 -8.69 6.68
N ASN A 603 -18.21 -9.02 7.20
CA ASN A 603 -18.00 -9.46 8.58
C ASN A 603 -17.14 -8.45 9.34
N THR A 604 -17.63 -7.97 10.48
CA THR A 604 -16.80 -7.23 11.44
C THR A 604 -16.17 -8.24 12.39
N VAL A 605 -14.86 -8.16 12.58
CA VAL A 605 -14.06 -9.08 13.39
C VAL A 605 -13.23 -8.31 14.41
N ASP A 606 -12.84 -8.98 15.50
CA ASP A 606 -11.75 -8.49 16.35
C ASP A 606 -10.48 -8.35 15.51
N GLU A 607 -9.61 -7.39 15.88
CA GLU A 607 -8.39 -7.02 15.13
C GLU A 607 -7.63 -8.28 14.67
N CYS A 608 -7.58 -8.53 13.35
CA CYS A 608 -7.03 -9.75 12.76
C CYS A 608 -5.90 -9.43 11.77
N ASP A 609 -4.91 -10.31 11.69
CA ASP A 609 -3.78 -10.16 10.77
C ASP A 609 -4.19 -10.55 9.33
N VAL A 610 -3.82 -9.70 8.37
CA VAL A 610 -4.00 -9.88 6.92
C VAL A 610 -2.65 -9.68 6.21
N TYR A 611 -2.47 -10.34 5.08
CA TYR A 611 -1.19 -10.58 4.42
C TYR A 611 -1.27 -10.28 2.92
N ASP A 612 -0.17 -9.88 2.32
CA ASP A 612 -0.05 -9.75 0.87
C ASP A 612 1.38 -10.14 0.43
N VAL A 613 1.58 -10.26 -0.88
CA VAL A 613 2.88 -10.52 -1.49
C VAL A 613 3.14 -9.59 -2.67
N GLU A 614 4.41 -9.25 -2.89
CA GLU A 614 4.85 -8.58 -4.10
C GLU A 614 5.37 -9.61 -5.09
N VAL A 615 4.62 -9.82 -6.16
CA VAL A 615 4.94 -10.69 -7.29
C VAL A 615 5.46 -9.83 -8.44
N ASP A 616 6.69 -10.11 -8.89
CA ASP A 616 7.33 -9.38 -10.00
C ASP A 616 6.55 -9.55 -11.31
N ASN A 617 6.63 -8.61 -12.25
CA ASN A 617 6.04 -8.65 -13.61
C ASN A 617 4.51 -8.77 -13.73
N THR A 618 3.90 -9.80 -13.13
CA THR A 618 2.49 -10.12 -13.34
C THR A 618 1.57 -9.45 -12.35
N HIS A 619 2.09 -9.09 -11.17
CA HIS A 619 1.34 -8.54 -10.04
C HIS A 619 0.12 -9.38 -9.63
N MET A 620 0.13 -10.68 -9.94
CA MET A 620 -0.96 -11.60 -9.67
C MET A 620 -0.44 -12.85 -8.98
N PHE A 621 -1.27 -13.49 -8.18
CA PHE A 621 -1.03 -14.83 -7.67
C PHE A 621 -2.33 -15.61 -7.53
N VAL A 622 -2.21 -16.93 -7.42
CA VAL A 622 -3.37 -17.82 -7.31
C VAL A 622 -3.63 -18.20 -5.85
N SER A 623 -4.83 -17.91 -5.39
CA SER A 623 -5.31 -18.16 -4.03
C SER A 623 -6.23 -19.39 -3.95
N THR A 624 -6.92 -19.54 -2.81
CA THR A 624 -7.84 -20.63 -2.48
C THR A 624 -8.76 -21.00 -3.63
N SER A 625 -8.82 -22.29 -3.92
CA SER A 625 -9.68 -22.85 -4.94
C SER A 625 -9.50 -22.25 -6.34
N SER A 626 -8.26 -21.87 -6.64
CA SER A 626 -7.74 -21.39 -7.93
C SER A 626 -8.22 -20.00 -8.35
N ILE A 627 -8.68 -19.16 -7.41
CA ILE A 627 -9.01 -17.77 -7.71
C ILE A 627 -7.74 -16.99 -8.03
N VAL A 628 -7.74 -16.21 -9.11
CA VAL A 628 -6.64 -15.29 -9.44
C VAL A 628 -6.83 -13.99 -8.66
N THR A 629 -5.81 -13.56 -7.95
CA THR A 629 -5.79 -12.39 -7.06
C THR A 629 -4.67 -11.44 -7.45
N HIS A 630 -4.83 -10.13 -7.21
CA HIS A 630 -3.90 -9.08 -7.61
C HIS A 630 -3.14 -8.50 -6.39
N ASN A 631 -1.91 -8.00 -6.58
CA ASN A 631 -1.12 -7.32 -5.53
C ASN A 631 -1.67 -5.89 -5.24
N CYS A 632 -1.09 -5.19 -4.26
CA CYS A 632 -1.44 -3.78 -3.99
C CYS A 632 -0.58 -2.73 -4.72
N VAL A 633 -1.05 -1.47 -4.78
CA VAL A 633 -0.42 -0.32 -5.49
C VAL A 633 1.02 -0.08 -5.02
N GLY A 634 1.23 -0.15 -3.71
CA GLY A 634 2.55 -0.25 -3.10
C GLY A 634 3.31 1.07 -2.91
N VAL A 635 2.60 2.14 -2.50
CA VAL A 635 3.21 3.42 -2.08
C VAL A 635 2.84 3.69 -0.61
N PRO A 636 3.82 3.82 0.31
CA PRO A 636 3.54 4.01 1.73
C PRO A 636 3.13 5.45 2.05
N THR A 637 2.15 5.63 2.95
CA THR A 637 1.88 6.91 3.61
C THR A 637 2.77 7.05 4.85
N VAL A 638 3.80 7.88 4.76
CA VAL A 638 4.92 7.92 5.73
C VAL A 638 4.80 9.02 6.79
N GLY A 639 3.85 9.94 6.64
CA GLY A 639 3.68 11.04 7.59
C GLY A 639 2.58 12.01 7.20
N GLY A 640 2.65 13.20 7.78
CA GLY A 640 1.67 14.27 7.59
C GLY A 640 1.22 14.87 8.93
N GLU A 641 0.17 15.69 8.86
CA GLU A 641 -0.40 16.39 10.02
C GLU A 641 -1.93 16.27 10.05
N VAL A 642 -2.52 16.30 11.25
CA VAL A 642 -3.98 16.27 11.41
C VAL A 642 -4.38 17.26 12.51
N TYR A 643 -5.18 18.26 12.16
CA TYR A 643 -5.70 19.23 13.13
C TYR A 643 -7.22 19.20 13.19
N PHE A 644 -7.73 19.61 14.34
CA PHE A 644 -9.16 19.69 14.60
C PHE A 644 -9.51 21.09 15.12
N ASP A 645 -10.39 21.79 14.42
CA ASP A 645 -10.89 23.12 14.81
C ASP A 645 -12.32 23.32 14.28
N PRO A 646 -13.23 23.96 15.05
CA PRO A 646 -14.57 24.27 14.59
C PRO A 646 -14.66 24.94 13.21
N ALA A 647 -13.65 25.74 12.82
CA ALA A 647 -13.58 26.41 11.51
C ALA A 647 -13.67 25.45 10.30
N TYR A 648 -13.30 24.17 10.47
CA TYR A 648 -13.34 23.15 9.42
C TYR A 648 -14.55 22.23 9.50
N THR A 649 -15.58 22.58 10.30
CA THR A 649 -16.78 21.74 10.45
C THR A 649 -17.61 21.70 9.16
N GLY A 650 -17.68 22.81 8.45
CA GLY A 650 -18.40 22.93 7.18
C GLY A 650 -17.58 22.47 5.98
N ASN A 651 -16.29 22.82 5.96
CA ASN A 651 -15.36 22.52 4.87
C ASN A 651 -14.07 21.89 5.44
N PRO A 652 -13.91 20.55 5.37
CA PRO A 652 -12.69 19.86 5.78
C PRO A 652 -11.58 20.07 4.75
N LEU A 653 -10.31 20.05 5.18
CA LEU A 653 -9.17 20.06 4.26
C LEU A 653 -8.55 18.67 4.15
N VAL A 654 -8.30 18.25 2.92
CA VAL A 654 -7.68 16.97 2.58
C VAL A 654 -6.60 17.26 1.54
N ASN A 655 -5.37 17.44 2.01
CA ASN A 655 -4.21 17.71 1.18
C ASN A 655 -3.29 16.48 1.14
N ALA A 656 -2.93 16.02 -0.05
CA ALA A 656 -2.06 14.87 -0.27
C ALA A 656 -0.77 15.32 -0.95
N MET A 657 0.36 14.94 -0.37
CA MET A 657 1.71 15.15 -0.90
C MET A 657 2.28 13.81 -1.34
N ALA A 658 2.98 13.77 -2.46
CA ALA A 658 3.71 12.58 -2.90
C ALA A 658 5.16 12.89 -3.23
N LEU A 659 6.00 11.89 -3.04
CA LEU A 659 7.43 11.90 -3.37
C LEU A 659 7.70 10.75 -4.33
N GLY A 660 8.53 10.99 -5.34
CA GLY A 660 9.02 9.97 -6.26
C GLY A 660 10.50 10.12 -6.57
N LEU A 661 11.15 8.99 -6.81
CA LEU A 661 12.56 8.95 -7.20
C LEU A 661 12.68 8.71 -8.71
N MET A 662 13.42 9.56 -9.40
CA MET A 662 13.68 9.41 -10.84
C MET A 662 14.36 8.06 -11.14
N GLU A 663 13.80 7.29 -12.09
CA GLU A 663 14.43 6.04 -12.56
C GLU A 663 15.37 6.25 -13.75
N THR A 664 15.22 7.39 -14.43
CA THR A 664 16.04 7.76 -15.59
C THR A 664 16.71 9.13 -15.36
N PRO A 665 17.85 9.41 -16.02
CA PRO A 665 18.47 10.73 -16.00
C PRO A 665 17.70 11.78 -16.81
N GLU A 666 16.70 11.39 -17.60
CA GLU A 666 15.90 12.28 -18.42
C GLU A 666 14.62 12.62 -17.66
N ILE A 667 14.34 13.92 -17.54
CA ILE A 667 13.10 14.39 -16.95
C ILE A 667 12.07 14.49 -18.07
N VAL A 668 10.94 13.83 -17.89
CA VAL A 668 9.84 13.90 -18.85
C VAL A 668 9.12 15.22 -18.66
N THR A 669 9.08 16.03 -19.72
CA THR A 669 8.42 17.34 -19.72
C THR A 669 7.06 17.28 -20.37
N SER A 670 6.20 18.26 -20.07
CA SER A 670 4.84 18.33 -20.60
C SER A 670 4.71 18.98 -21.99
N GLY A 671 5.70 19.77 -22.43
CA GLY A 671 5.64 20.49 -23.71
C GLY A 671 5.78 19.62 -24.95
N ALA A 672 4.80 19.64 -25.86
CA ALA A 672 4.88 18.92 -27.13
C ALA A 672 5.99 19.46 -28.03
N SER A 673 6.63 18.59 -28.80
CA SER A 673 7.56 18.99 -29.84
C SER A 673 7.60 18.00 -31.00
N GLY A 674 8.19 18.42 -32.11
CA GLY A 674 8.33 17.63 -33.33
C GLY A 674 7.05 17.57 -34.16
N ILE A 675 6.92 18.47 -35.13
CA ILE A 675 5.76 18.54 -36.03
C ILE A 675 5.51 17.18 -36.70
N GLY A 676 4.27 16.70 -36.62
CA GLY A 676 3.84 15.41 -37.12
C GLY A 676 4.12 14.23 -36.19
N ASN A 677 4.65 14.45 -34.99
CA ASN A 677 4.71 13.42 -33.96
C ASN A 677 3.27 13.02 -33.53
N PRO A 678 2.99 11.72 -33.36
CA PRO A 678 1.69 11.24 -32.93
C PRO A 678 1.41 11.62 -31.48
N VAL A 679 0.15 12.00 -31.23
CA VAL A 679 -0.41 12.24 -29.89
C VAL A 679 -1.25 11.04 -29.51
N LEU A 680 -0.88 10.39 -28.41
CA LEU A 680 -1.50 9.17 -27.91
C LEU A 680 -2.34 9.48 -26.67
N TYR A 681 -3.54 8.92 -26.63
CA TYR A 681 -4.32 8.78 -25.41
C TYR A 681 -3.97 7.43 -24.80
N VAL A 682 -3.65 7.40 -23.50
CA VAL A 682 -3.36 6.17 -22.77
C VAL A 682 -4.10 6.12 -21.43
N GLY A 683 -4.41 4.91 -20.94
CA GLY A 683 -5.04 4.70 -19.63
C GLY A 683 -6.49 4.19 -19.71
N SER A 684 -7.35 4.71 -18.82
CA SER A 684 -8.77 4.32 -18.70
C SER A 684 -9.63 4.77 -19.89
N THR A 685 -10.91 4.39 -19.90
CA THR A 685 -11.90 4.89 -20.88
C THR A 685 -12.58 6.17 -20.40
N THR A 686 -12.86 7.08 -21.32
CA THR A 686 -13.55 8.34 -21.05
C THR A 686 -15.06 8.12 -20.88
N GLY A 687 -15.65 8.74 -19.86
CA GLY A 687 -17.09 8.75 -19.57
C GLY A 687 -17.55 10.12 -19.08
N ARG A 688 -18.81 10.25 -18.65
CA ARG A 688 -19.42 11.49 -18.17
C ARG A 688 -19.11 11.74 -16.68
N ASP A 689 -17.84 11.65 -16.30
CA ASP A 689 -17.40 11.82 -14.92
C ASP A 689 -16.98 13.25 -14.63
N GLY A 690 -17.38 13.78 -13.48
CA GLY A 690 -16.85 15.03 -12.94
C GLY A 690 -16.95 16.23 -13.87
N MET A 691 -17.92 16.26 -14.79
CA MET A 691 -18.06 17.37 -15.74
C MET A 691 -18.31 18.68 -14.98
N GLY A 692 -17.35 19.59 -15.03
CA GLY A 692 -17.37 20.85 -14.28
C GLY A 692 -16.75 20.78 -12.88
N GLY A 693 -15.99 19.73 -12.56
CA GLY A 693 -15.29 19.56 -11.27
C GLY A 693 -14.36 20.73 -10.92
N ALA A 694 -13.60 21.25 -11.88
CA ALA A 694 -12.78 22.46 -11.70
C ALA A 694 -13.60 23.71 -11.32
N SER A 695 -14.77 23.89 -11.94
CA SER A 695 -15.71 24.98 -11.62
C SER A 695 -16.38 24.77 -10.27
N PHE A 696 -16.71 23.52 -9.94
CA PHE A 696 -17.26 23.11 -8.65
C PHE A 696 -16.25 23.37 -7.50
N ALA A 697 -14.97 23.07 -7.70
CA ALA A 697 -13.90 23.38 -6.74
C ALA A 697 -13.61 24.88 -6.60
N SER A 698 -14.18 25.72 -7.49
CA SER A 698 -14.06 27.18 -7.48
C SER A 698 -15.34 27.87 -6.95
N ALA A 699 -16.25 27.14 -6.31
CA ALA A 699 -17.53 27.64 -5.80
C ALA A 699 -17.74 27.35 -4.29
N GLU A 700 -18.60 28.13 -3.63
CA GLU A 700 -18.91 27.97 -2.20
C GLU A 700 -19.76 26.70 -1.92
N LEU A 701 -19.52 26.02 -0.80
CA LEU A 701 -20.30 24.85 -0.39
C LEU A 701 -21.65 25.29 0.23
N THR A 702 -22.74 24.72 -0.28
CA THR A 702 -24.10 24.94 0.21
C THR A 702 -24.78 23.62 0.58
N ASP A 703 -25.93 23.68 1.26
CA ASP A 703 -26.74 22.47 1.54
C ASP A 703 -27.18 21.76 0.24
N GLN A 704 -27.32 22.49 -0.88
CA GLN A 704 -27.66 21.94 -2.19
C GLN A 704 -26.49 21.19 -2.84
N SER A 705 -25.25 21.50 -2.48
CA SER A 705 -24.05 20.80 -3.00
C SER A 705 -24.04 19.30 -2.66
N MET A 706 -24.85 18.85 -1.69
CA MET A 706 -25.02 17.42 -1.40
C MET A 706 -25.70 16.66 -2.55
N ASP A 707 -26.47 17.33 -3.41
CA ASP A 707 -27.11 16.73 -4.59
C ASP A 707 -26.08 16.41 -5.70
N ASP A 708 -24.88 16.99 -5.64
CA ASP A 708 -23.78 16.78 -6.58
C ASP A 708 -22.93 15.54 -6.26
N ARG A 709 -23.31 14.75 -5.24
CA ARG A 709 -22.61 13.50 -4.88
C ARG A 709 -22.34 12.55 -6.07
N PRO A 710 -23.24 12.39 -7.07
CA PRO A 710 -22.94 11.56 -8.25
C PRO A 710 -21.83 12.12 -9.16
N ALA A 711 -21.49 13.41 -9.04
CA ALA A 711 -20.41 14.04 -9.79
C ALA A 711 -19.03 13.83 -9.14
N VAL A 712 -18.97 13.39 -7.87
CA VAL A 712 -17.70 13.02 -7.22
C VAL A 712 -17.14 11.78 -7.90
N GLN A 713 -15.93 11.92 -8.41
CA GLN A 713 -15.20 10.89 -9.13
C GLN A 713 -14.88 9.69 -8.23
N VAL A 714 -14.70 8.53 -8.85
CA VAL A 714 -14.24 7.30 -8.20
C VAL A 714 -12.85 7.01 -8.77
N GLY A 715 -11.84 6.96 -7.89
CA GLY A 715 -10.49 6.55 -8.28
C GLY A 715 -10.41 5.04 -8.40
N ASP A 716 -9.55 4.55 -9.31
CA ASP A 716 -9.19 3.14 -9.42
C ASP A 716 -7.69 2.97 -9.14
N PRO A 717 -7.30 2.74 -7.87
CA PRO A 717 -5.91 2.57 -7.48
C PRO A 717 -5.19 1.44 -8.25
N PHE A 718 -5.94 0.48 -8.78
CA PHE A 718 -5.38 -0.68 -9.47
C PHE A 718 -5.04 -0.36 -10.92
N LEU A 719 -5.97 0.29 -11.61
CA LEU A 719 -5.69 0.82 -12.94
C LEU A 719 -4.56 1.84 -12.89
N GLU A 720 -4.51 2.63 -11.81
CA GLU A 720 -3.42 3.56 -11.53
C GLU A 720 -2.09 2.87 -11.31
N LYS A 721 -2.05 1.71 -10.63
CA LYS A 721 -0.83 0.91 -10.52
C LYS A 721 -0.34 0.43 -11.90
N SER A 722 -1.23 -0.10 -12.73
CA SER A 722 -0.87 -0.48 -14.10
C SER A 722 -0.37 0.73 -14.88
N LEU A 723 -0.99 1.89 -14.70
CA LEU A 723 -0.59 3.14 -15.35
C LEU A 723 0.80 3.60 -14.89
N ILE A 724 1.11 3.53 -13.60
CA ILE A 724 2.44 3.83 -13.05
C ILE A 724 3.51 2.97 -13.75
N GLU A 725 3.33 1.65 -13.77
CA GLU A 725 4.36 0.77 -14.33
C GLU A 725 4.47 0.90 -15.85
N ALA A 726 3.35 1.02 -16.57
CA ALA A 726 3.35 1.24 -18.01
C ALA A 726 4.05 2.55 -18.40
N CYS A 727 3.80 3.63 -17.66
CA CYS A 727 4.44 4.92 -17.89
C CYS A 727 5.95 4.84 -17.61
N LEU A 728 6.37 4.29 -16.45
CA LEU A 728 7.79 4.15 -16.12
C LEU A 728 8.53 3.25 -17.12
N GLU A 729 7.89 2.19 -17.62
CA GLU A 729 8.42 1.36 -18.69
C GLU A 729 8.54 2.15 -20.00
N ALA A 730 7.48 2.88 -20.40
CA ALA A 730 7.46 3.70 -21.59
C ALA A 730 8.57 4.77 -21.57
N PHE A 731 8.79 5.46 -20.46
CA PHE A 731 9.84 6.47 -20.34
C PHE A 731 11.24 5.89 -20.51
N LYS A 732 11.50 4.67 -20.03
CA LYS A 732 12.80 3.98 -20.20
C LYS A 732 13.14 3.67 -21.66
N THR A 733 12.16 3.62 -22.55
CA THR A 733 12.40 3.37 -23.99
C THR A 733 13.01 4.55 -24.74
N GLY A 734 12.88 5.77 -24.18
CA GLY A 734 13.19 7.02 -24.88
C GLY A 734 12.28 7.30 -26.10
N ALA A 735 11.14 6.61 -26.24
CA ALA A 735 10.17 6.87 -27.32
C ALA A 735 9.24 8.06 -27.01
N VAL A 736 9.16 8.47 -25.74
CA VAL A 736 8.28 9.54 -25.28
C VAL A 736 8.97 10.89 -25.42
N VAL A 737 8.31 11.81 -26.12
CA VAL A 737 8.75 13.21 -26.30
C VAL A 737 8.21 14.08 -25.16
N ALA A 738 6.93 13.89 -24.84
CA ALA A 738 6.25 14.60 -23.78
C ALA A 738 5.13 13.73 -23.20
N ALA A 739 4.80 13.94 -21.94
CA ALA A 739 3.67 13.31 -21.29
C ALA A 739 2.97 14.31 -20.38
N GLN A 740 1.64 14.20 -20.31
CA GLN A 740 0.81 15.03 -19.48
C GLN A 740 -0.27 14.18 -18.83
N ASP A 741 -0.50 14.40 -17.54
CA ASP A 741 -1.61 13.78 -16.84
C ASP A 741 -2.95 14.40 -17.32
N MET A 742 -4.05 13.72 -17.04
CA MET A 742 -5.39 14.21 -17.33
C MET A 742 -6.20 14.31 -16.03
N GLY A 743 -5.98 15.38 -15.27
CA GLY A 743 -6.75 15.74 -14.09
C GLY A 743 -7.95 16.65 -14.41
N ALA A 744 -8.03 17.79 -13.72
CA ALA A 744 -9.07 18.79 -13.92
C ALA A 744 -9.13 19.29 -15.38
N ALA A 745 -10.35 19.47 -15.90
CA ALA A 745 -10.60 19.79 -17.32
C ALA A 745 -10.06 18.78 -18.36
N GLY A 746 -9.57 17.60 -17.93
CA GLY A 746 -9.28 16.44 -18.76
C GLY A 746 -8.51 16.75 -20.05
N ILE A 747 -9.07 16.34 -21.20
CA ILE A 747 -8.45 16.52 -22.52
C ILE A 747 -8.17 17.99 -22.82
N THR A 748 -9.04 18.90 -22.38
CA THR A 748 -8.90 20.34 -22.63
C THR A 748 -7.61 20.87 -22.02
N CYS A 749 -7.37 20.57 -20.74
CA CYS A 749 -6.17 21.00 -20.04
C CYS A 749 -4.93 20.40 -20.69
N SER A 750 -4.88 19.06 -20.80
CA SER A 750 -3.68 18.37 -21.24
C SER A 750 -3.26 18.76 -22.66
N THR A 751 -4.21 18.92 -23.59
CA THR A 751 -3.89 19.35 -24.98
C THR A 751 -3.46 20.80 -25.05
N SER A 752 -4.09 21.70 -24.29
CA SER A 752 -3.78 23.13 -24.34
C SER A 752 -2.46 23.47 -23.67
N GLU A 753 -2.16 22.89 -22.52
CA GLU A 753 -0.88 23.08 -21.83
C GLU A 753 0.28 22.49 -22.64
N MET A 754 0.12 21.27 -23.14
CA MET A 754 1.13 20.60 -23.93
C MET A 754 1.47 21.40 -25.21
N ALA A 755 0.46 21.93 -25.89
CA ALA A 755 0.64 22.79 -27.05
C ALA A 755 1.33 24.13 -26.69
N ALA A 756 0.84 24.83 -25.66
CA ALA A 756 1.35 26.13 -25.24
C ALA A 756 2.82 26.06 -24.78
N LYS A 757 3.15 25.12 -23.89
CA LYS A 757 4.53 24.91 -23.39
C LYS A 757 5.50 24.53 -24.51
N GLY A 758 5.00 23.78 -25.51
CA GLY A 758 5.77 23.39 -26.70
C GLY A 758 5.95 24.48 -27.75
N GLY A 759 5.14 25.56 -27.71
CA GLY A 759 5.09 26.57 -28.77
C GLY A 759 4.60 26.01 -30.11
N VAL A 760 3.77 24.97 -30.08
CA VAL A 760 3.22 24.23 -31.24
C VAL A 760 1.71 24.05 -31.08
N GLY A 761 1.04 23.41 -32.03
CA GLY A 761 -0.35 22.99 -31.87
C GLY A 761 -0.53 21.50 -31.65
N VAL A 762 -1.73 21.14 -31.21
CA VAL A 762 -2.18 19.75 -31.07
C VAL A 762 -3.51 19.60 -31.82
N GLU A 763 -3.54 18.69 -32.79
CA GLU A 763 -4.77 18.24 -33.44
C GLU A 763 -5.18 16.89 -32.84
N LEU A 764 -6.40 16.78 -32.32
CA LEU A 764 -6.90 15.57 -31.65
C LEU A 764 -8.28 15.17 -32.22
N ASP A 765 -8.47 13.90 -32.53
CA ASP A 765 -9.71 13.33 -33.05
C ASP A 765 -10.47 12.57 -31.96
N LEU A 766 -11.62 13.10 -31.55
CA LEU A 766 -12.45 12.52 -30.49
C LEU A 766 -13.06 11.18 -30.88
N ASP A 767 -13.25 10.89 -32.18
CA ASP A 767 -13.80 9.61 -32.64
C ASP A 767 -12.85 8.44 -32.35
N LYS A 768 -11.57 8.72 -32.06
CA LYS A 768 -10.57 7.73 -31.70
C LYS A 768 -10.44 7.53 -30.19
N ILE A 769 -10.99 8.42 -29.38
CA ILE A 769 -10.85 8.35 -27.92
C ILE A 769 -11.64 7.16 -27.38
N PRO A 770 -11.04 6.28 -26.55
CA PRO A 770 -11.75 5.16 -25.96
C PRO A 770 -12.82 5.67 -24.99
N VAL A 771 -14.08 5.24 -25.21
CA VAL A 771 -15.22 5.60 -24.36
C VAL A 771 -15.97 4.39 -23.86
N ARG A 772 -16.60 4.53 -22.69
CA ARG A 772 -17.51 3.53 -22.13
C ARG A 772 -18.98 3.93 -22.21
N GLU A 773 -19.27 5.19 -22.53
CA GLU A 773 -20.62 5.69 -22.73
C GLU A 773 -20.87 6.05 -24.19
N THR A 774 -22.03 5.64 -24.72
CA THR A 774 -22.42 5.94 -26.11
C THR A 774 -23.06 7.33 -26.23
N GLY A 775 -22.95 7.92 -27.42
CA GLY A 775 -23.61 9.18 -27.73
C GLY A 775 -23.01 10.40 -27.05
N MET A 776 -21.75 10.33 -26.60
CA MET A 776 -21.06 11.48 -26.04
C MET A 776 -20.90 12.59 -27.09
N ILE A 777 -21.11 13.84 -26.69
CA ILE A 777 -20.89 15.03 -27.55
C ILE A 777 -19.52 15.66 -27.26
N PRO A 778 -18.93 16.48 -28.16
CA PRO A 778 -17.59 17.04 -27.97
C PRO A 778 -17.37 17.72 -26.61
N TYR A 779 -18.38 18.45 -26.13
CA TYR A 779 -18.38 19.07 -24.81
C TYR A 779 -18.11 18.05 -23.68
N GLU A 780 -18.76 16.88 -23.71
CA GLU A 780 -18.62 15.85 -22.68
C GLU A 780 -17.26 15.14 -22.75
N TYR A 781 -16.71 14.92 -23.95
CA TYR A 781 -15.35 14.38 -24.10
C TYR A 781 -14.31 15.31 -23.49
N LEU A 782 -14.40 16.59 -23.86
CA LEU A 782 -13.38 17.60 -23.55
C LEU A 782 -13.34 17.97 -22.07
N LEU A 783 -14.48 17.92 -21.39
CA LEU A 783 -14.63 18.29 -19.99
C LEU A 783 -14.77 17.10 -19.04
N SER A 784 -14.70 15.88 -19.57
CA SER A 784 -14.66 14.67 -18.76
C SER A 784 -13.41 14.64 -17.90
N GLU A 785 -13.61 14.45 -16.60
CA GLU A 785 -12.55 14.28 -15.61
C GLU A 785 -12.48 12.81 -15.15
N SER A 786 -12.76 11.86 -16.06
CA SER A 786 -12.50 10.43 -15.81
C SER A 786 -11.05 10.24 -15.37
N GLN A 787 -10.85 9.38 -14.37
CA GLN A 787 -9.54 9.20 -13.73
C GLN A 787 -8.64 8.21 -14.50
N GLU A 788 -7.37 8.12 -14.07
CA GLU A 788 -6.34 7.22 -14.61
C GLU A 788 -6.13 7.31 -16.13
N ARG A 789 -6.02 8.54 -16.66
CA ARG A 789 -5.74 8.82 -18.08
C ARG A 789 -4.55 9.74 -18.25
N MET A 790 -3.88 9.63 -19.38
CA MET A 790 -2.77 10.50 -19.76
C MET A 790 -2.74 10.76 -21.27
N LEU A 791 -2.08 11.86 -21.63
CA LEU A 791 -1.76 12.22 -23.01
C LEU A 791 -0.26 12.15 -23.24
N PHE A 792 0.16 11.47 -24.31
CA PHE A 792 1.57 11.28 -24.67
C PHE A 792 1.85 11.85 -26.05
N VAL A 793 3.06 12.36 -26.26
CA VAL A 793 3.63 12.61 -27.58
C VAL A 793 4.73 11.58 -27.79
N ALA A 794 4.63 10.77 -28.82
CA ALA A 794 5.69 9.81 -29.16
C ALA A 794 6.54 10.31 -30.32
N HIS A 795 7.79 9.87 -30.39
CA HIS A 795 8.59 10.04 -31.60
C HIS A 795 7.92 9.29 -32.77
N LYS A 796 7.72 10.00 -33.89
CA LYS A 796 7.11 9.43 -35.09
C LYS A 796 7.83 8.15 -35.55
N GLY A 797 7.06 7.09 -35.77
CA GLY A 797 7.54 5.76 -36.12
C GLY A 797 7.77 4.83 -34.93
N ARG A 798 7.61 5.32 -33.69
CA ARG A 798 7.74 4.54 -32.44
C ARG A 798 6.43 4.46 -31.65
N GLU A 799 5.32 4.99 -32.16
CA GLU A 799 4.01 4.94 -31.48
C GLU A 799 3.55 3.53 -31.15
N GLN A 800 3.82 2.54 -32.02
CA GLN A 800 3.41 1.15 -31.79
C GLN A 800 4.12 0.54 -30.58
N GLU A 801 5.39 0.90 -30.36
CA GLU A 801 6.16 0.45 -29.19
C GLU A 801 5.47 0.86 -27.89
N LEU A 802 4.99 2.11 -27.81
CA LEU A 802 4.23 2.58 -26.65
C LEU A 802 2.88 1.89 -26.53
N ILE A 803 2.14 1.76 -27.63
CA ILE A 803 0.83 1.08 -27.63
C ILE A 803 0.95 -0.35 -27.10
N ASP A 804 1.98 -1.08 -27.53
CA ASP A 804 2.22 -2.45 -27.09
C ASP A 804 2.53 -2.52 -25.58
N ILE A 805 3.30 -1.56 -25.04
CA ILE A 805 3.55 -1.44 -23.59
C ILE A 805 2.25 -1.24 -22.83
N PHE A 806 1.45 -0.22 -23.18
CA PHE A 806 0.22 0.07 -22.44
C PHE A 806 -0.81 -1.07 -22.57
N HIS A 807 -0.91 -1.74 -23.73
CA HIS A 807 -1.75 -2.92 -23.89
C HIS A 807 -1.26 -4.12 -23.05
N ARG A 808 0.05 -4.34 -22.92
CA ARG A 808 0.63 -5.35 -22.01
C ARG A 808 0.12 -5.18 -20.58
N TRP A 809 0.02 -3.93 -20.13
CA TRP A 809 -0.46 -3.55 -18.80
C TRP A 809 -2.01 -3.48 -18.69
N GLY A 810 -2.74 -3.90 -19.73
CA GLY A 810 -4.21 -3.93 -19.74
C GLY A 810 -4.87 -2.56 -19.91
N LEU A 811 -4.11 -1.53 -20.27
CA LEU A 811 -4.58 -0.15 -20.45
C LEU A 811 -5.00 0.10 -21.90
N GLN A 812 -5.83 1.10 -22.16
CA GLN A 812 -6.08 1.54 -23.53
C GLN A 812 -4.89 2.38 -24.02
N ALA A 813 -4.53 2.25 -25.30
CA ALA A 813 -3.58 3.14 -25.96
C ALA A 813 -3.93 3.33 -27.43
N VAL A 814 -4.16 4.57 -27.85
CA VAL A 814 -4.55 4.89 -29.23
C VAL A 814 -3.88 6.18 -29.71
N VAL A 815 -3.47 6.22 -30.97
CA VAL A 815 -3.06 7.47 -31.63
C VAL A 815 -4.31 8.29 -31.93
N ALA A 816 -4.61 9.25 -31.06
CA ALA A 816 -5.76 10.12 -31.17
C ALA A 816 -5.48 11.37 -32.01
N GLY A 817 -4.21 11.74 -32.20
CA GLY A 817 -3.89 13.03 -32.82
C GLY A 817 -2.46 13.16 -33.32
N SER A 818 -2.06 14.40 -33.61
CA SER A 818 -0.68 14.75 -33.97
C SER A 818 -0.31 16.18 -33.58
N VAL A 819 0.98 16.41 -33.39
CA VAL A 819 1.55 17.75 -33.21
C VAL A 819 1.54 18.49 -34.54
N ILE A 820 1.02 19.72 -34.57
CA ILE A 820 0.92 20.57 -35.77
C ILE A 820 1.74 21.86 -35.60
N GLU A 821 2.02 22.54 -36.71
CA GLU A 821 2.84 23.76 -36.71
C GLU A 821 2.07 24.97 -36.17
N GLU A 822 0.78 25.08 -36.51
CA GLU A 822 -0.06 26.18 -36.06
C GLU A 822 -0.28 26.09 -34.54
N PRO A 823 -0.05 27.14 -33.74
CA PRO A 823 -0.13 27.10 -32.28
C PRO A 823 -1.58 27.13 -31.76
N ILE A 824 -2.36 26.13 -32.15
CA ILE A 824 -3.78 25.97 -31.86
C ILE A 824 -4.06 24.58 -31.30
N VAL A 825 -5.10 24.47 -30.48
CA VAL A 825 -5.75 23.22 -30.14
C VAL A 825 -6.89 23.03 -31.12
N ARG A 826 -6.77 22.02 -32.00
CA ARG A 826 -7.81 21.66 -32.97
C ARG A 826 -8.41 20.31 -32.60
N ILE A 827 -9.71 20.31 -32.34
CA ILE A 827 -10.46 19.10 -31.97
C ILE A 827 -11.36 18.71 -33.14
N LEU A 828 -11.23 17.46 -33.59
CA LEU A 828 -12.05 16.87 -34.64
C LEU A 828 -13.11 15.95 -34.04
N PHE A 829 -14.30 15.93 -34.65
CA PHE A 829 -15.38 14.99 -34.32
C PHE A 829 -16.29 14.78 -35.52
N GLN A 830 -16.60 13.53 -35.85
CA GLN A 830 -17.47 13.09 -36.94
C GLN A 830 -17.12 13.74 -38.29
N GLY A 831 -15.81 13.86 -38.57
CA GLY A 831 -15.28 14.43 -39.81
C GLY A 831 -15.34 15.96 -39.92
N GLY A 832 -15.68 16.67 -38.85
CA GLY A 832 -15.67 18.14 -38.77
C GLY A 832 -14.80 18.68 -37.63
N VAL A 833 -14.58 20.00 -37.62
CA VAL A 833 -13.90 20.71 -36.53
C VAL A 833 -14.90 21.02 -35.42
N ALA A 834 -14.71 20.40 -34.25
CA ALA A 834 -15.54 20.59 -33.07
C ALA A 834 -15.07 21.77 -32.20
N ALA A 835 -13.76 22.04 -32.15
CA ALA A 835 -13.18 23.21 -31.50
C ALA A 835 -11.87 23.60 -32.19
N GLU A 836 -11.61 24.89 -32.31
CA GLU A 836 -10.32 25.41 -32.80
C GLU A 836 -9.97 26.70 -32.06
N ILE A 837 -9.02 26.61 -31.13
CA ILE A 837 -8.67 27.69 -30.21
C ILE A 837 -7.15 27.88 -30.18
N PRO A 838 -6.61 29.12 -30.20
CA PRO A 838 -5.20 29.35 -29.94
C PRO A 838 -4.76 28.75 -28.58
N ALA A 839 -3.71 27.94 -28.55
CA ALA A 839 -3.31 27.20 -27.34
C ALA A 839 -3.04 28.16 -26.15
N THR A 840 -2.34 29.26 -26.40
CA THR A 840 -2.05 30.29 -25.41
C THR A 840 -3.29 31.02 -24.88
N ALA A 841 -4.42 30.99 -25.60
CA ALA A 841 -5.66 31.62 -25.12
C ALA A 841 -6.31 30.82 -23.98
N LEU A 842 -6.09 29.51 -23.93
CA LEU A 842 -6.54 28.61 -22.87
C LEU A 842 -5.53 28.53 -21.72
N ALA A 843 -4.23 28.44 -22.01
CA ALA A 843 -3.20 28.23 -20.99
C ALA A 843 -2.61 29.52 -20.40
N ASP A 844 -1.98 30.36 -21.23
CA ASP A 844 -1.11 31.44 -20.74
C ASP A 844 -1.81 32.79 -20.53
N ASN A 845 -2.64 33.17 -21.50
CA ASN A 845 -3.23 34.51 -21.59
C ASN A 845 -4.54 34.63 -20.81
N THR A 846 -4.76 33.83 -19.77
CA THR A 846 -6.02 33.87 -19.02
C THR A 846 -6.24 35.23 -18.33
N PRO A 847 -7.50 35.66 -18.13
CA PRO A 847 -7.82 36.86 -17.38
C PRO A 847 -7.22 36.82 -15.97
N ILE A 848 -6.56 37.90 -15.55
CA ILE A 848 -6.01 38.05 -14.20
C ILE A 848 -6.86 39.06 -13.45
N TYR A 849 -7.27 38.72 -12.24
CA TYR A 849 -8.01 39.62 -11.38
C TYR A 849 -7.07 40.44 -10.50
N HIS A 850 -7.19 41.76 -10.61
CA HIS A 850 -6.57 42.69 -9.69
C HIS A 850 -7.57 43.03 -8.58
N ARG A 851 -7.31 42.52 -7.38
CA ARG A 851 -8.11 42.84 -6.18
C ARG A 851 -7.45 43.97 -5.42
N GLU A 852 -8.26 44.81 -4.79
CA GLU A 852 -7.76 45.86 -3.90
C GLU A 852 -7.25 45.23 -2.61
N LEU A 853 -5.97 45.42 -2.31
CA LEU A 853 -5.36 44.97 -1.06
C LEU A 853 -5.62 46.01 0.03
N LEU A 854 -6.17 45.58 1.16
CA LEU A 854 -6.37 46.45 2.32
C LEU A 854 -5.04 47.06 2.79
N SER A 855 -5.02 48.37 3.00
CA SER A 855 -3.82 49.09 3.46
C SER A 855 -3.50 48.85 4.94
N GLU A 856 -4.52 48.47 5.72
CA GLU A 856 -4.42 48.14 7.14
C GLU A 856 -5.06 46.77 7.39
N ALA A 857 -4.68 46.13 8.50
CA ALA A 857 -5.26 44.85 8.89
C ALA A 857 -6.78 44.96 9.12
N PRO A 858 -7.58 43.94 8.81
CA PRO A 858 -9.02 43.92 9.10
C PRO A 858 -9.34 44.14 10.58
N GLU A 859 -10.54 44.65 10.86
CA GLU A 859 -10.99 44.95 12.23
C GLU A 859 -10.89 43.75 13.18
N TYR A 860 -11.27 42.55 12.74
CA TYR A 860 -11.21 41.34 13.56
C TYR A 860 -9.77 41.05 14.05
N ALA A 861 -8.77 41.23 13.17
CA ALA A 861 -7.36 40.98 13.49
C ALA A 861 -6.85 42.06 14.46
N GLN A 862 -7.17 43.33 14.20
CA GLN A 862 -6.81 44.43 15.11
C GLN A 862 -7.39 44.23 16.52
N GLN A 863 -8.65 43.80 16.63
CA GLN A 863 -9.29 43.49 17.91
C GLN A 863 -8.61 42.31 18.59
N ALA A 864 -8.34 41.23 17.86
CA ALA A 864 -7.64 40.06 18.39
C ALA A 864 -6.25 40.42 18.94
N TRP A 865 -5.52 41.32 18.28
CA TRP A 865 -4.18 41.77 18.70
C TRP A 865 -4.16 42.61 19.98
N GLN A 866 -5.29 43.18 20.40
CA GLN A 866 -5.37 43.94 21.65
C GLN A 866 -5.37 43.04 22.88
N TRP A 867 -5.61 41.73 22.71
CA TRP A 867 -5.58 40.77 23.80
C TRP A 867 -4.17 40.62 24.37
N THR A 868 -4.09 40.48 25.70
CA THR A 868 -2.83 40.22 26.42
C THR A 868 -3.08 39.21 27.53
N SER A 869 -2.05 38.45 27.92
CA SER A 869 -2.16 37.44 28.99
C SER A 869 -2.55 38.01 30.36
N ALA A 870 -2.40 39.31 30.56
CA ALA A 870 -2.88 40.01 31.75
C ALA A 870 -4.42 39.98 31.88
N SER A 871 -5.18 39.71 30.81
CA SER A 871 -6.63 39.56 30.87
C SER A 871 -7.09 38.19 31.38
N LEU A 872 -6.19 37.20 31.46
CA LEU A 872 -6.51 35.88 32.02
C LEU A 872 -6.53 35.92 33.55
N PRO A 873 -7.28 35.02 34.20
CA PRO A 873 -7.26 34.88 35.66
C PRO A 873 -5.82 34.76 36.19
N PRO A 874 -5.51 35.30 37.38
CA PRO A 874 -4.19 35.15 37.97
C PRO A 874 -3.90 33.66 38.23
N CYS A 875 -2.70 33.22 37.90
CA CYS A 875 -2.24 31.87 38.20
C CYS A 875 -1.44 31.80 39.50
N THR A 876 -1.40 30.64 40.13
CA THR A 876 -0.51 30.32 41.26
C THR A 876 0.55 29.31 40.82
N GLN A 877 1.46 28.94 41.71
CA GLN A 877 2.40 27.85 41.42
C GLN A 877 1.68 26.49 41.29
N GLU A 878 0.51 26.32 41.90
CA GLU A 878 -0.25 25.06 41.88
C GLU A 878 -1.15 24.92 40.64
N GLY A 879 -1.56 26.04 40.02
CA GLY A 879 -2.50 26.01 38.90
C GLY A 879 -3.18 27.34 38.60
N ILE A 880 -4.37 27.27 38.02
CA ILE A 880 -5.20 28.42 37.66
C ILE A 880 -6.67 28.14 37.96
N GLU A 881 -7.40 29.17 38.40
CA GLU A 881 -8.85 29.09 38.58
C GLU A 881 -9.58 29.53 37.31
N ILE A 882 -10.41 28.66 36.75
CA ILE A 882 -11.18 28.90 35.52
C ILE A 882 -12.64 28.56 35.82
N GLU A 883 -13.56 29.50 35.56
CA GLU A 883 -15.00 29.33 35.79
C GLU A 883 -15.37 28.81 37.21
N GLY A 884 -14.63 29.23 38.23
CA GLY A 884 -14.86 28.81 39.63
C GLY A 884 -14.34 27.42 39.98
N LYS A 885 -13.51 26.81 39.11
CA LYS A 885 -12.83 25.53 39.36
C LYS A 885 -11.31 25.72 39.33
N ASN A 886 -10.63 25.15 40.30
CA ASN A 886 -9.16 25.10 40.30
C ASN A 886 -8.68 23.96 39.41
N HIS A 887 -7.85 24.29 38.42
CA HIS A 887 -7.17 23.35 37.55
C HIS A 887 -5.69 23.35 37.87
N SER A 888 -5.13 22.19 38.23
CA SER A 888 -3.68 22.07 38.41
C SER A 888 -2.95 22.08 37.05
N TRP A 889 -1.66 22.38 37.04
CA TRP A 889 -0.87 22.28 35.79
C TRP A 889 -0.82 20.86 35.21
N ASN A 890 -0.91 19.85 36.09
CA ASN A 890 -1.07 18.46 35.68
C ASN A 890 -2.39 18.24 34.92
N ASP A 891 -3.50 18.82 35.41
CA ASP A 891 -4.82 18.69 34.76
C ASP A 891 -4.81 19.37 33.39
N ILE A 892 -4.22 20.56 33.30
CA ILE A 892 -4.06 21.31 32.05
C ILE A 892 -3.23 20.52 31.03
N LEU A 893 -2.06 20.00 31.41
CA LEU A 893 -1.23 19.18 30.52
C LEU A 893 -2.00 17.94 30.04
N LEU A 894 -2.71 17.25 30.93
CA LEU A 894 -3.50 16.07 30.56
C LEU A 894 -4.69 16.41 29.65
N GLN A 895 -5.26 17.60 29.78
CA GLN A 895 -6.32 18.09 28.90
C GLN A 895 -5.77 18.42 27.51
N LEU A 896 -4.63 19.11 27.42
CA LEU A 896 -3.96 19.40 26.14
C LEU A 896 -3.55 18.12 25.40
N LEU A 897 -2.96 17.16 26.12
CA LEU A 897 -2.64 15.84 25.54
C LEU A 897 -3.89 15.05 25.12
N ASP A 898 -5.08 15.38 25.63
CA ASP A 898 -6.34 14.79 25.19
C ASP A 898 -7.00 15.54 24.03
N THR A 899 -6.49 16.72 23.65
CA THR A 899 -6.96 17.47 22.48
C THR A 899 -6.52 16.74 21.21
N PRO A 900 -7.44 16.39 20.27
CA PRO A 900 -7.10 15.65 19.06
C PRO A 900 -5.96 16.26 18.20
N THR A 901 -5.82 17.59 18.20
CA THR A 901 -4.73 18.31 17.52
C THR A 901 -3.35 17.98 18.07
N ILE A 902 -3.18 17.87 19.40
CA ILE A 902 -1.91 17.45 20.03
C ILE A 902 -1.82 15.91 20.10
N ALA A 903 -2.93 15.24 20.37
CA ALA A 903 -2.94 13.81 20.67
C ALA A 903 -2.38 12.94 19.54
N SER A 904 -2.03 11.69 19.89
CA SER A 904 -1.44 10.73 18.95
C SER A 904 -2.28 10.52 17.70
N LYS A 905 -1.65 10.67 16.54
CA LYS A 905 -2.24 10.34 15.23
C LYS A 905 -2.15 8.84 14.89
N ARG A 906 -1.72 7.99 15.83
CA ARG A 906 -1.60 6.53 15.65
C ARG A 906 -2.85 5.88 15.06
N TRP A 907 -4.05 6.33 15.44
CA TRP A 907 -5.30 5.77 14.92
C TRP A 907 -5.41 5.91 13.39
N VAL A 908 -4.88 7.01 12.84
CA VAL A 908 -4.82 7.31 11.41
C VAL A 908 -3.74 6.45 10.76
N TYR A 909 -2.49 6.58 11.20
CA TYR A 909 -1.34 5.93 10.55
C TYR A 909 -1.39 4.40 10.54
N ARG A 910 -2.03 3.76 11.52
CA ARG A 910 -2.14 2.28 11.53
C ARG A 910 -3.09 1.72 10.46
N GLN A 911 -3.89 2.58 9.84
CA GLN A 911 -4.79 2.18 8.75
C GLN A 911 -4.07 2.21 7.41
N TYR A 912 -2.99 2.97 7.31
CA TYR A 912 -2.16 3.09 6.13
C TYR A 912 -1.05 2.03 6.14
N ASP A 913 -0.64 1.62 4.94
CA ASP A 913 0.71 1.10 4.81
C ASP A 913 1.72 2.26 4.93
N HIS A 914 2.81 2.04 5.67
CA HIS A 914 3.89 3.01 5.86
C HIS A 914 5.27 2.37 5.69
N GLN A 915 5.35 1.17 5.09
CA GLN A 915 6.57 0.37 5.02
C GLN A 915 6.82 -0.28 3.65
N VAL A 916 5.84 -0.31 2.75
CA VAL A 916 6.02 -0.84 1.40
C VAL A 916 7.24 -0.17 0.74
N GLN A 917 7.99 -0.94 -0.05
CA GLN A 917 9.31 -0.61 -0.59
C GLN A 917 10.49 -0.69 0.40
N ASN A 918 10.22 -0.89 1.71
CA ASN A 918 11.21 -0.97 2.80
C ASN A 918 12.19 0.21 2.80
N ASN A 919 11.66 1.40 2.51
CA ASN A 919 12.44 2.64 2.46
C ASN A 919 12.24 3.50 3.71
N THR A 920 11.12 3.38 4.40
CA THR A 920 10.86 4.13 5.64
C THR A 920 11.89 3.76 6.72
N VAL A 921 12.68 4.74 7.15
CA VAL A 921 13.69 4.61 8.22
C VAL A 921 13.09 5.01 9.56
N ILE A 922 12.32 6.09 9.59
CA ILE A 922 11.54 6.52 10.75
C ILE A 922 10.07 6.47 10.37
N VAL A 923 9.31 5.66 11.11
CA VAL A 923 7.87 5.45 10.89
C VAL A 923 7.04 6.66 11.35
N PRO A 924 5.81 6.84 10.83
CA PRO A 924 4.93 7.94 11.24
C PRO A 924 4.76 8.03 12.76
N GLY A 925 4.96 9.24 13.31
CA GLY A 925 4.85 9.52 14.75
C GLY A 925 6.06 9.08 15.60
N GLY A 926 7.18 8.68 14.96
CA GLY A 926 8.45 8.40 15.65
C GLY A 926 9.37 9.62 15.80
N ALA A 927 9.16 10.66 15.00
CA ALA A 927 9.92 11.90 14.98
C ALA A 927 9.10 13.03 14.35
N ASP A 928 9.64 14.25 14.37
CA ASP A 928 9.04 15.46 13.80
C ASP A 928 8.89 15.40 12.27
N ALA A 929 9.72 14.63 11.56
CA ALA A 929 9.61 14.42 10.12
C ALA A 929 9.77 12.94 9.74
N ALA A 930 9.12 12.54 8.64
CA ALA A 930 9.29 11.20 8.08
C ALA A 930 10.68 11.09 7.45
N VAL A 931 11.34 9.92 7.58
CA VAL A 931 12.64 9.66 6.96
C VAL A 931 12.56 8.46 6.03
N ILE A 932 12.97 8.65 4.78
CA ILE A 932 12.88 7.67 3.70
C ILE A 932 14.28 7.46 3.10
N ARG A 933 14.75 6.21 3.07
CA ARG A 933 15.98 5.79 2.40
C ARG A 933 15.80 5.93 0.89
N VAL A 934 16.74 6.60 0.23
CA VAL A 934 16.76 6.75 -1.23
C VAL A 934 17.93 5.97 -1.81
N ARG A 935 17.72 5.33 -2.95
CA ARG A 935 18.75 4.54 -3.65
C ARG A 935 18.42 4.38 -5.13
N PRO A 936 19.42 4.13 -5.99
CA PRO A 936 19.15 3.64 -7.33
C PRO A 936 18.34 2.34 -7.28
N VAL A 937 17.44 2.12 -8.26
CA VAL A 937 16.48 1.00 -8.28
C VAL A 937 17.14 -0.37 -8.11
N ASP A 938 18.34 -0.55 -8.67
CA ASP A 938 19.10 -1.81 -8.62
C ASP A 938 20.07 -1.94 -7.45
N ALA A 939 20.21 -0.90 -6.62
CA ALA A 939 21.16 -0.89 -5.51
C ALA A 939 20.66 -1.75 -4.34
N ASN A 940 21.59 -2.38 -3.62
CA ASN A 940 21.28 -3.13 -2.40
C ASN A 940 20.83 -2.15 -1.29
N PRO A 941 19.60 -2.26 -0.75
CA PRO A 941 19.08 -1.39 0.31
C PRO A 941 20.01 -1.30 1.52
N ALA A 942 20.65 -2.41 1.91
CA ALA A 942 21.52 -2.48 3.09
C ALA A 942 22.80 -1.62 2.96
N THR A 943 23.15 -1.22 1.74
CA THR A 943 24.32 -0.39 1.47
C THR A 943 23.98 1.08 1.24
N ALA A 944 22.70 1.42 1.10
CA ALA A 944 22.24 2.77 0.83
C ALA A 944 22.19 3.58 2.13
N LYS A 945 23.04 4.60 2.19
CA LYS A 945 23.16 5.52 3.33
C LYS A 945 22.39 6.82 3.12
N THR A 946 22.10 7.23 1.89
CA THR A 946 21.39 8.48 1.63
C THR A 946 19.90 8.34 1.93
N GLY A 947 19.31 9.38 2.52
CA GLY A 947 17.89 9.48 2.79
C GLY A 947 17.34 10.85 2.40
N VAL A 948 16.02 10.93 2.38
CA VAL A 948 15.25 12.17 2.32
C VAL A 948 14.35 12.22 3.55
N ALA A 949 14.23 13.39 4.17
CA ALA A 949 13.18 13.67 5.13
C ALA A 949 12.05 14.47 4.49
N ALA A 950 10.83 14.27 4.94
CA ALA A 950 9.65 15.00 4.46
C ALA A 950 8.70 15.33 5.60
N THR A 951 8.09 16.51 5.53
CA THR A 951 7.10 17.01 6.50
C THR A 951 6.05 17.88 5.81
N THR A 952 4.91 18.07 6.47
CA THR A 952 3.87 19.02 6.08
C THR A 952 3.40 19.78 7.31
N ASP A 953 3.46 21.12 7.28
CA ASP A 953 3.23 21.94 8.48
C ASP A 953 2.41 23.19 8.16
N CYS A 954 1.41 23.50 9.01
CA CYS A 954 0.74 24.80 9.04
C CYS A 954 -0.15 24.99 10.28
N ASN A 955 0.28 25.84 11.22
CA ASN A 955 -0.60 26.31 12.29
C ASN A 955 -1.59 27.38 11.78
N SER A 956 -2.77 26.93 11.38
CA SER A 956 -3.83 27.79 10.82
C SER A 956 -4.36 28.88 11.77
N ARG A 957 -4.28 28.68 13.10
CA ARG A 957 -4.68 29.70 14.08
C ARG A 957 -3.73 30.90 14.03
N TYR A 958 -2.43 30.65 13.85
CA TYR A 958 -1.45 31.74 13.68
C TYR A 958 -1.74 32.54 12.42
N VAL A 959 -1.98 31.84 11.30
CA VAL A 959 -2.25 32.50 10.02
C VAL A 959 -3.57 33.28 10.07
N TYR A 960 -4.59 32.77 10.77
CA TYR A 960 -5.84 33.52 10.95
C TYR A 960 -5.64 34.84 11.70
N LEU A 961 -4.84 34.83 12.76
CA LEU A 961 -4.57 35.97 13.62
C LEU A 961 -3.60 36.97 12.98
N ASP A 962 -2.54 36.49 12.34
CA ASP A 962 -1.58 37.30 11.58
C ASP A 962 -1.08 36.47 10.39
N PRO A 963 -1.67 36.62 9.19
CA PRO A 963 -1.35 35.76 8.05
C PRO A 963 0.10 35.84 7.60
N TYR A 964 0.74 37.00 7.79
CA TYR A 964 2.14 37.18 7.41
C TYR A 964 3.09 36.48 8.39
N GLU A 965 2.96 36.74 9.70
CA GLU A 965 3.79 36.06 10.70
C GLU A 965 3.48 34.56 10.79
N GLY A 966 2.21 34.17 10.72
CA GLY A 966 1.79 32.76 10.76
C GLY A 966 2.32 31.96 9.57
N ALA A 967 2.31 32.53 8.36
CA ALA A 967 2.86 31.85 7.19
C ALA A 967 4.39 31.73 7.22
N LYS A 968 5.10 32.73 7.78
CA LYS A 968 6.53 32.59 8.08
C LYS A 968 6.78 31.46 9.06
N ALA A 969 5.97 31.36 10.11
CA ALA A 969 6.09 30.33 11.14
C ALA A 969 5.89 28.93 10.55
N ALA A 970 4.93 28.73 9.63
CA ALA A 970 4.71 27.45 8.95
C ALA A 970 5.95 26.98 8.15
N VAL A 971 6.58 27.87 7.37
CA VAL A 971 7.81 27.53 6.64
C VAL A 971 8.97 27.25 7.62
N ALA A 972 9.10 28.06 8.67
CA ALA A 972 10.14 27.88 9.68
C ALA A 972 10.00 26.56 10.45
N GLU A 973 8.77 26.18 10.81
CA GLU A 973 8.43 24.92 11.48
C GLU A 973 8.74 23.71 10.58
N ALA A 974 8.33 23.74 9.30
CA ALA A 974 8.67 22.66 8.37
C ALA A 974 10.19 22.45 8.25
N ALA A 975 10.97 23.54 8.14
CA ALA A 975 12.43 23.46 8.13
C ALA A 975 13.01 22.95 9.47
N ARG A 976 12.38 23.30 10.59
CA ARG A 976 12.77 22.86 11.94
C ARG A 976 12.52 21.37 12.13
N ASN A 977 11.37 20.86 11.71
CA ASN A 977 11.00 19.45 11.79
C ASN A 977 11.96 18.57 10.98
N LEU A 978 12.36 19.01 9.77
CA LEU A 978 13.43 18.36 9.02
C LEU A 978 14.78 18.39 9.76
N SER A 979 15.10 19.52 10.41
CA SER A 979 16.35 19.68 11.16
C SER A 979 16.42 18.81 12.40
N CYS A 980 15.29 18.57 13.09
CA CYS A 980 15.17 17.67 14.25
C CYS A 980 15.51 16.21 13.90
N VAL A 981 15.37 15.79 12.65
CA VAL A 981 15.82 14.46 12.18
C VAL A 981 17.20 14.48 11.50
N GLY A 982 17.90 15.62 11.51
CA GLY A 982 19.24 15.80 10.94
C GLY A 982 19.26 16.13 9.44
N ALA A 983 18.09 16.34 8.82
CA ALA A 983 17.99 16.60 7.40
C ALA A 983 18.23 18.08 7.06
N GLU A 984 18.93 18.33 5.96
CA GLU A 984 19.14 19.68 5.42
C GLU A 984 17.91 20.10 4.60
N PRO A 985 17.15 21.15 4.98
CA PRO A 985 16.01 21.63 4.20
C PRO A 985 16.44 22.00 2.77
N LEU A 986 15.68 21.56 1.75
CA LEU A 986 16.03 21.79 0.34
C LEU A 986 15.05 22.67 -0.40
N ALA A 987 13.76 22.36 -0.32
CA ALA A 987 12.74 22.95 -1.18
C ALA A 987 11.33 22.73 -0.61
N VAL A 988 10.41 23.60 -1.04
CA VAL A 988 9.02 23.62 -0.62
C VAL A 988 8.08 23.31 -1.78
N THR A 989 7.00 22.61 -1.47
CA THR A 989 5.76 22.63 -2.24
C THR A 989 4.63 23.12 -1.34
N ASP A 990 3.84 24.09 -1.80
CA ASP A 990 2.80 24.72 -0.98
C ASP A 990 1.38 24.33 -1.41
N ASN A 991 0.46 24.26 -0.45
CA ASN A 991 -0.97 24.14 -0.72
C ASN A 991 -1.75 25.25 -0.04
N LEU A 992 -2.18 26.25 -0.82
CA LEU A 992 -2.83 27.44 -0.32
C LEU A 992 -4.34 27.22 -0.19
N ASN A 993 -4.83 26.92 1.02
CA ASN A 993 -6.26 26.76 1.30
C ASN A 993 -6.84 28.04 1.95
N PHE A 994 -7.72 28.75 1.25
CA PHE A 994 -8.32 30.01 1.71
C PHE A 994 -9.81 30.09 1.40
N GLY A 995 -10.53 30.97 2.11
CA GLY A 995 -11.89 31.36 1.78
C GLY A 995 -11.98 32.18 0.48
N SER A 996 -13.11 32.84 0.24
CA SER A 996 -13.32 33.60 -1.00
C SER A 996 -12.34 34.79 -1.14
N PRO A 997 -11.57 34.88 -2.25
CA PRO A 997 -10.64 35.98 -2.51
C PRO A 997 -11.35 37.24 -3.00
N GLU A 998 -12.66 37.18 -3.22
CA GLU A 998 -13.44 38.30 -3.72
C GLU A 998 -13.72 39.32 -2.63
N LYS A 999 -13.70 38.85 -1.38
CA LYS A 999 -13.84 39.68 -0.18
C LYS A 999 -12.49 40.31 0.16
N PRO A 1000 -12.44 41.62 0.50
CA PRO A 1000 -11.18 42.29 0.83
C PRO A 1000 -10.39 41.61 1.96
N VAL A 1001 -11.08 41.05 2.96
CA VAL A 1001 -10.46 40.30 4.06
C VAL A 1001 -9.81 39.00 3.56
N GLY A 1002 -10.52 38.21 2.75
CA GLY A 1002 -9.99 36.95 2.21
C GLY A 1002 -8.77 37.18 1.31
N TYR A 1003 -8.82 38.20 0.44
CA TYR A 1003 -7.65 38.56 -0.38
C TYR A 1003 -6.48 39.08 0.46
N TRP A 1004 -6.76 39.88 1.50
CA TRP A 1004 -5.72 40.35 2.42
C TRP A 1004 -5.01 39.19 3.14
N GLN A 1005 -5.77 38.18 3.60
CA GLN A 1005 -5.20 36.97 4.20
C GLN A 1005 -4.30 36.23 3.20
N LEU A 1006 -4.80 35.97 1.98
CA LEU A 1006 -4.05 35.28 0.93
C LEU A 1006 -2.76 36.03 0.56
N ALA A 1007 -2.85 37.33 0.29
CA ALA A 1007 -1.70 38.15 -0.11
C ALA A 1007 -0.65 38.28 1.00
N SER A 1008 -1.11 38.46 2.25
CA SER A 1008 -0.21 38.56 3.42
C SER A 1008 0.49 37.23 3.70
N ALA A 1009 -0.23 36.11 3.59
CA ALA A 1009 0.36 34.77 3.72
C ALA A 1009 1.39 34.49 2.61
N CYS A 1010 1.06 34.75 1.34
CA CYS A 1010 2.01 34.59 0.23
C CYS A 1010 3.29 35.42 0.45
N ARG A 1011 3.15 36.65 0.95
CA ARG A 1011 4.32 37.48 1.28
C ARG A 1011 5.16 36.84 2.39
N GLY A 1012 4.53 36.28 3.42
CA GLY A 1012 5.21 35.58 4.52
C GLY A 1012 5.97 34.35 4.03
N ILE A 1013 5.35 33.52 3.18
CA ILE A 1013 5.98 32.34 2.56
C ILE A 1013 7.18 32.77 1.71
N SER A 1014 7.01 33.77 0.84
CA SER A 1014 8.08 34.27 -0.02
C SER A 1014 9.32 34.68 0.79
N GLU A 1015 9.13 35.46 1.84
CA GLU A 1015 10.22 35.92 2.69
C GLU A 1015 10.87 34.77 3.45
N ALA A 1016 10.09 33.86 4.04
CA ALA A 1016 10.63 32.72 4.77
C ALA A 1016 11.43 31.76 3.88
N CYS A 1017 10.95 31.47 2.67
CA CYS A 1017 11.66 30.66 1.68
C CYS A 1017 12.96 31.33 1.22
N GLN A 1018 13.00 32.66 1.11
CA GLN A 1018 14.23 33.40 0.80
C GLN A 1018 15.23 33.32 1.95
N GLU A 1019 14.78 33.56 3.18
CA GLU A 1019 15.62 33.56 4.38
C GLU A 1019 16.17 32.16 4.71
N LEU A 1020 15.42 31.09 4.45
CA LEU A 1020 15.84 29.71 4.70
C LEU A 1020 16.42 29.00 3.46
N ALA A 1021 16.52 29.71 2.33
CA ALA A 1021 17.01 29.18 1.06
C ALA A 1021 16.28 27.90 0.59
N THR A 1022 14.96 27.85 0.79
CA THR A 1022 14.07 26.74 0.44
C THR A 1022 13.09 27.17 -0.66
N PRO A 1023 13.53 27.23 -1.93
CA PRO A 1023 12.68 27.70 -3.02
C PRO A 1023 11.45 26.80 -3.21
N VAL A 1024 10.37 27.42 -3.71
CA VAL A 1024 9.11 26.77 -4.02
C VAL A 1024 9.21 26.12 -5.41
N THR A 1025 9.02 24.80 -5.47
CA THR A 1025 9.14 24.01 -6.71
C THR A 1025 7.81 23.79 -7.42
N GLY A 1026 6.69 24.07 -6.75
CA GLY A 1026 5.34 23.92 -7.26
C GLY A 1026 4.35 23.83 -6.11
N GLY A 1027 3.06 23.77 -6.40
CA GLY A 1027 2.04 23.75 -5.36
C GLY A 1027 0.64 23.71 -5.93
N ASN A 1028 -0.34 23.90 -5.06
CA ASN A 1028 -1.75 23.98 -5.40
C ASN A 1028 -2.42 25.16 -4.68
N VAL A 1029 -3.47 25.72 -5.29
CA VAL A 1029 -4.28 26.77 -4.66
C VAL A 1029 -5.73 26.33 -4.63
N SER A 1030 -6.28 26.26 -3.42
CA SER A 1030 -7.68 25.95 -3.14
C SER A 1030 -8.31 27.20 -2.52
N LEU A 1031 -9.08 27.94 -3.31
CA LEU A 1031 -9.84 29.10 -2.83
C LEU A 1031 -11.30 28.72 -2.57
N TYR A 1032 -12.10 29.68 -2.09
CA TYR A 1032 -13.54 29.49 -1.84
C TYR A 1032 -13.86 28.42 -0.78
N ASN A 1033 -12.91 28.09 0.10
CA ASN A 1033 -13.13 27.17 1.21
C ASN A 1033 -13.97 27.84 2.31
N GLU A 1034 -15.26 27.94 2.09
CA GLU A 1034 -16.22 28.51 3.03
C GLU A 1034 -17.60 27.83 2.89
N THR A 1035 -18.40 27.92 3.94
CA THR A 1035 -19.78 27.40 3.98
C THR A 1035 -20.76 28.49 4.37
N LEU A 1036 -22.04 28.32 4.06
CA LEU A 1036 -23.08 29.23 4.56
C LEU A 1036 -23.67 28.70 5.87
N ASP A 1037 -23.84 29.58 6.86
CA ASP A 1037 -24.58 29.26 8.08
C ASP A 1037 -26.11 29.25 7.84
N SER A 1038 -26.87 28.87 8.86
CA SER A 1038 -28.35 28.82 8.79
C SER A 1038 -29.04 30.16 8.48
N GLN A 1039 -28.32 31.28 8.58
CA GLN A 1039 -28.80 32.62 8.26
C GLN A 1039 -28.31 33.10 6.88
N GLY A 1040 -27.53 32.26 6.18
CA GLY A 1040 -26.93 32.56 4.88
C GLY A 1040 -25.64 33.38 4.97
N ASN A 1041 -25.01 33.50 6.16
CA ASN A 1041 -23.73 34.20 6.27
C ASN A 1041 -22.57 33.23 5.97
N PRO A 1042 -21.56 33.66 5.19
CA PRO A 1042 -20.37 32.86 4.94
C PRO A 1042 -19.54 32.62 6.21
N GLN A 1043 -19.09 31.39 6.37
CA GLN A 1043 -18.21 30.87 7.42
C GLN A 1043 -16.96 30.30 6.73
N PRO A 1044 -15.91 31.13 6.54
CA PRO A 1044 -14.67 30.68 5.94
C PRO A 1044 -13.86 29.82 6.91
N ILE A 1045 -13.07 28.90 6.36
CA ILE A 1045 -12.02 28.24 7.11
C ILE A 1045 -11.00 29.27 7.63
N TYR A 1046 -10.15 28.87 8.58
CA TYR A 1046 -8.93 29.62 8.81
C TYR A 1046 -8.01 29.53 7.59
N PRO A 1047 -7.31 30.63 7.21
CA PRO A 1047 -6.32 30.59 6.14
C PRO A 1047 -5.25 29.54 6.45
N THR A 1048 -5.05 28.58 5.54
CA THR A 1048 -4.22 27.39 5.78
C THR A 1048 -3.28 27.13 4.59
N PRO A 1049 -2.19 27.91 4.47
CA PRO A 1049 -1.10 27.62 3.54
C PRO A 1049 -0.23 26.47 4.06
N VAL A 1050 -0.57 25.24 3.68
CA VAL A 1050 0.20 24.04 4.08
C VAL A 1050 1.56 24.06 3.37
N ILE A 1051 2.64 23.90 4.13
CA ILE A 1051 4.00 23.82 3.61
C ILE A 1051 4.45 22.37 3.62
N GLY A 1052 4.53 21.74 2.45
CA GLY A 1052 5.23 20.47 2.26
C GLY A 1052 6.71 20.73 2.00
N MET A 1053 7.61 20.19 2.82
CA MET A 1053 9.05 20.43 2.68
C MET A 1053 9.84 19.13 2.65
N VAL A 1054 10.84 19.07 1.78
CA VAL A 1054 11.79 17.95 1.70
C VAL A 1054 13.19 18.37 2.11
N GLY A 1055 13.92 17.46 2.75
CA GLY A 1055 15.29 17.68 3.21
C GLY A 1055 16.23 16.50 2.92
N LEU A 1056 17.51 16.78 2.71
CA LEU A 1056 18.52 15.75 2.44
C LEU A 1056 19.10 15.17 3.72
N ILE A 1057 19.16 13.84 3.82
CA ILE A 1057 19.94 13.13 4.83
C ILE A 1057 21.14 12.48 4.15
N PRO A 1058 22.37 12.97 4.40
CA PRO A 1058 23.58 12.37 3.81
C PRO A 1058 23.81 10.92 4.25
N ASP A 1059 23.60 10.62 5.53
CA ASP A 1059 23.74 9.29 6.13
C ASP A 1059 22.57 9.00 7.10
N ILE A 1060 21.70 8.05 6.75
CA ILE A 1060 20.54 7.62 7.55
C ILE A 1060 20.93 6.93 8.87
N THR A 1061 22.22 6.63 9.09
CA THR A 1061 22.71 6.16 10.39
C THR A 1061 22.93 7.32 11.37
N GLU A 1062 22.88 8.56 10.89
CA GLU A 1062 23.04 9.80 11.65
C GLU A 1062 21.69 10.55 11.72
N VAL A 1063 20.64 9.85 12.15
CA VAL A 1063 19.30 10.42 12.38
C VAL A 1063 18.85 10.09 13.80
N CYS A 1064 17.94 10.89 14.35
CA CYS A 1064 17.31 10.60 15.63
C CYS A 1064 15.80 10.88 15.56
N GLY A 1065 15.08 10.42 16.58
CA GLY A 1065 13.66 10.74 16.76
C GLY A 1065 13.42 11.58 18.01
N GLN A 1066 12.15 11.91 18.25
CA GLN A 1066 11.74 12.83 19.33
C GLN A 1066 11.76 12.22 20.74
N GLY A 1067 11.78 10.88 20.83
CA GLY A 1067 11.72 10.16 22.12
C GLY A 1067 13.07 10.09 22.83
N TRP A 1068 13.06 10.22 24.16
CA TRP A 1068 14.25 10.00 24.98
C TRP A 1068 14.86 8.60 24.74
N GLN A 1069 16.17 8.55 24.55
CA GLN A 1069 16.86 7.30 24.18
C GLN A 1069 17.53 6.60 25.38
N ALA A 1070 18.06 7.34 26.35
CA ALA A 1070 18.82 6.77 27.46
C ALA A 1070 18.63 7.54 28.77
N GLU A 1071 18.53 6.80 29.88
CA GLU A 1071 18.58 7.36 31.23
C GLU A 1071 19.94 8.03 31.48
N GLY A 1072 19.92 9.20 32.10
CA GLY A 1072 21.11 10.00 32.40
C GLY A 1072 21.53 10.95 31.27
N ASP A 1073 20.90 10.88 30.09
CA ASP A 1073 21.06 11.91 29.06
C ASP A 1073 20.71 13.29 29.62
N ILE A 1074 21.45 14.31 29.20
CA ILE A 1074 21.26 15.69 29.66
C ILE A 1074 20.36 16.41 28.67
N ILE A 1075 19.37 17.14 29.19
CA ILE A 1075 18.34 17.80 28.38
C ILE A 1075 18.67 19.29 28.25
N TYR A 1076 18.66 19.78 27.01
CA TYR A 1076 18.85 21.17 26.65
C TYR A 1076 17.66 21.71 25.88
N ILE A 1077 17.37 23.00 26.07
CA ILE A 1077 16.54 23.78 25.16
C ILE A 1077 17.43 24.71 24.35
N LEU A 1078 17.23 24.71 23.04
CA LEU A 1078 17.92 25.58 22.08
C LEU A 1078 17.02 26.75 21.71
N GLY A 1079 17.61 27.89 21.40
CA GLY A 1079 16.91 29.08 20.92
C GLY A 1079 16.42 30.04 22.01
N CYS A 1080 16.51 29.66 23.28
CA CYS A 1080 16.17 30.55 24.39
C CYS A 1080 17.10 30.38 25.58
N ASN A 1081 17.03 31.34 26.49
CA ASN A 1081 17.73 31.36 27.76
C ASN A 1081 16.82 31.85 28.87
N SER A 1082 17.38 32.01 30.07
CA SER A 1082 16.61 32.37 31.25
C SER A 1082 15.88 33.72 31.16
N TYR A 1083 16.21 34.60 30.21
CA TYR A 1083 15.53 35.89 30.04
C TYR A 1083 14.34 35.85 29.06
N ASN A 1084 14.30 34.88 28.15
CA ASN A 1084 13.28 34.76 27.11
C ASN A 1084 12.70 33.33 27.00
N LEU A 1085 12.72 32.58 28.10
CA LEU A 1085 12.19 31.22 28.17
C LEU A 1085 10.67 31.15 28.01
N GLN A 1086 9.96 32.23 28.35
CA GLN A 1086 8.51 32.35 28.19
C GLN A 1086 8.14 32.51 26.71
N GLY A 1087 7.19 31.69 26.24
CA GLY A 1087 6.56 31.88 24.94
C GLY A 1087 5.39 32.86 25.02
N THR A 1088 4.62 32.97 23.93
CA THR A 1088 3.35 33.71 23.90
C THR A 1088 2.17 32.76 24.02
N LEU A 1089 1.12 33.18 24.73
CA LEU A 1089 -0.18 32.50 24.71
C LEU A 1089 -1.07 32.97 23.56
N GLY A 1090 -0.67 34.03 22.85
CA GLY A 1090 -1.38 34.54 21.69
C GLY A 1090 -1.47 33.48 20.59
N GLY A 1091 -2.69 33.11 20.21
CA GLY A 1091 -2.96 32.07 19.23
C GLY A 1091 -2.64 30.65 19.67
N SER A 1092 -2.29 30.39 20.94
CA SER A 1092 -1.83 29.07 21.38
C SER A 1092 -2.93 28.03 21.55
N GLU A 1093 -2.56 26.75 21.47
CA GLU A 1093 -3.48 25.64 21.73
C GLU A 1093 -3.98 25.66 23.19
N TYR A 1094 -3.15 26.14 24.13
CA TYR A 1094 -3.59 26.40 25.50
C TYR A 1094 -4.73 27.43 25.56
N LEU A 1095 -4.56 28.59 24.91
CA LEU A 1095 -5.57 29.64 24.96
C LEU A 1095 -6.88 29.17 24.30
N ALA A 1096 -6.78 28.46 23.18
CA ALA A 1096 -7.92 27.92 22.45
C ALA A 1096 -8.64 26.81 23.24
N THR A 1097 -7.92 25.78 23.71
CA THR A 1097 -8.52 24.62 24.37
C THR A 1097 -9.01 24.93 25.79
N ILE A 1098 -8.23 25.69 26.57
CA ILE A 1098 -8.48 25.87 28.01
C ILE A 1098 -9.41 27.06 28.27
N HIS A 1099 -9.23 28.16 27.54
CA HIS A 1099 -10.01 29.39 27.74
C HIS A 1099 -11.06 29.61 26.67
N SER A 1100 -11.10 28.79 25.60
CA SER A 1100 -12.00 28.99 24.44
C SER A 1100 -11.81 30.37 23.79
N ILE A 1101 -10.57 30.87 23.75
CA ILE A 1101 -10.21 32.17 23.18
C ILE A 1101 -9.25 31.96 22.01
N VAL A 1102 -9.52 32.62 20.89
CA VAL A 1102 -8.60 32.73 19.73
C VAL A 1102 -8.26 34.20 19.55
N ALA A 1103 -7.18 34.65 20.17
CA ALA A 1103 -6.75 36.05 20.17
C ALA A 1103 -5.25 36.17 20.48
N GLY A 1104 -4.72 37.39 20.45
CA GLY A 1104 -3.31 37.70 20.63
C GLY A 1104 -2.52 37.59 19.33
N LYS A 1105 -1.32 38.15 19.32
CA LYS A 1105 -0.40 37.97 18.20
C LYS A 1105 0.33 36.64 18.31
N PRO A 1106 0.50 35.89 17.20
CA PRO A 1106 1.32 34.69 17.18
C PRO A 1106 2.80 35.03 17.44
N PRO A 1107 3.65 34.03 17.72
CA PRO A 1107 5.08 34.24 17.88
C PRO A 1107 5.70 34.81 16.60
N VAL A 1108 6.61 35.78 16.74
CA VAL A 1108 7.37 36.36 15.62
C VAL A 1108 8.55 35.46 15.28
N VAL A 1109 8.81 35.24 13.99
CA VAL A 1109 9.97 34.46 13.54
C VAL A 1109 11.23 35.34 13.47
N ASP A 1110 12.26 35.01 14.24
CA ASP A 1110 13.62 35.53 14.08
C ASP A 1110 14.42 34.56 13.21
N PHE A 1111 14.57 34.88 11.91
CA PHE A 1111 15.25 34.00 10.97
C PHE A 1111 16.75 33.82 11.26
N GLU A 1112 17.42 34.79 11.89
CA GLU A 1112 18.83 34.63 12.25
C GLU A 1112 18.98 33.59 13.36
N LEU A 1113 18.10 33.66 14.37
CA LEU A 1113 18.06 32.66 15.43
C LEU A 1113 17.61 31.29 14.91
N GLU A 1114 16.53 31.25 14.12
CA GLU A 1114 15.98 30.02 13.54
C GLU A 1114 17.05 29.25 12.75
N ARG A 1115 17.76 29.91 11.83
CA ARG A 1115 18.85 29.29 11.05
C ARG A 1115 19.94 28.70 11.93
N ARG A 1116 20.38 29.44 12.95
CA ARG A 1116 21.48 28.99 13.83
C ARG A 1116 21.05 27.81 14.70
N VAL A 1117 19.82 27.82 15.23
CA VAL A 1117 19.28 26.73 16.04
C VAL A 1117 19.15 25.45 15.22
N GLN A 1118 18.57 25.56 14.02
CA GLN A 1118 18.43 24.42 13.11
C GLN A 1118 19.79 23.85 12.68
N GLU A 1119 20.73 24.71 12.29
CA GLU A 1119 22.09 24.29 11.90
C GLU A 1119 22.82 23.56 13.03
N VAL A 1120 22.78 24.10 14.26
CA VAL A 1120 23.42 23.48 15.43
C VAL A 1120 22.77 22.15 15.80
N CYS A 1121 21.44 22.04 15.69
CA CYS A 1121 20.74 20.78 15.87
C CYS A 1121 21.24 19.72 14.87
N ARG A 1122 21.24 20.04 13.57
CA ARG A 1122 21.72 19.13 12.51
C ARG A 1122 23.17 18.72 12.72
N GLN A 1123 24.06 19.67 13.05
CA GLN A 1123 25.46 19.37 13.34
C GLN A 1123 25.61 18.48 14.57
N GLY A 1124 24.83 18.71 15.63
CA GLY A 1124 24.81 17.90 16.84
C GLY A 1124 24.41 16.45 16.58
N ILE A 1125 23.40 16.24 15.73
CA ILE A 1125 22.93 14.91 15.31
C ILE A 1125 24.01 14.20 14.48
N ARG A 1126 24.52 14.86 13.44
CA ARG A 1126 25.55 14.31 12.52
C ARG A 1126 26.86 13.95 13.25
N GLN A 1127 27.26 14.73 14.25
CA GLN A 1127 28.45 14.43 15.05
C GLN A 1127 28.19 13.41 16.18
N GLY A 1128 26.96 12.91 16.32
CA GLY A 1128 26.57 11.93 17.33
C GLY A 1128 26.59 12.49 18.77
N TYR A 1129 26.39 13.79 18.94
CA TYR A 1129 26.24 14.44 20.25
C TYR A 1129 24.81 14.35 20.76
N VAL A 1130 23.86 14.61 19.87
CA VAL A 1130 22.42 14.59 20.13
C VAL A 1130 21.88 13.17 19.94
N ASN A 1131 21.18 12.67 20.97
CA ASN A 1131 20.52 11.36 20.97
C ASN A 1131 19.06 11.45 20.53
N SER A 1132 18.39 12.55 20.86
CA SER A 1132 17.01 12.84 20.47
C SER A 1132 16.84 14.34 20.32
N ALA A 1133 15.98 14.75 19.39
CA ALA A 1133 15.61 16.13 19.16
C ALA A 1133 14.12 16.20 18.88
N HIS A 1134 13.46 17.23 19.42
CA HIS A 1134 12.03 17.48 19.22
C HIS A 1134 11.80 18.98 19.19
N ASP A 1135 11.03 19.44 18.22
CA ASP A 1135 10.66 20.83 18.08
C ASP A 1135 9.66 21.26 19.18
N CYS A 1136 9.57 22.56 19.49
CA CYS A 1136 8.65 23.08 20.51
C CYS A 1136 7.54 23.93 19.88
N ALA A 1137 6.54 23.23 19.33
CA ALA A 1137 5.38 23.80 18.65
C ALA A 1137 4.12 23.90 19.55
N GLU A 1138 3.00 23.28 19.16
CA GLU A 1138 1.69 23.43 19.82
C GLU A 1138 1.68 22.95 21.26
N GLY A 1139 1.06 23.75 22.14
CA GLY A 1139 0.99 23.47 23.57
C GLY A 1139 2.30 23.72 24.33
N GLY A 1140 3.36 24.13 23.64
CA GLY A 1140 4.60 24.64 24.21
C GLY A 1140 5.44 23.59 24.96
N LEU A 1141 6.34 24.09 25.81
CA LEU A 1141 7.41 23.31 26.42
C LEU A 1141 6.91 22.07 27.20
N ALA A 1142 5.81 22.21 27.93
CA ALA A 1142 5.27 21.10 28.73
C ALA A 1142 4.77 19.95 27.85
N VAL A 1143 4.19 20.25 26.68
CA VAL A 1143 3.72 19.24 25.73
C VAL A 1143 4.91 18.57 25.06
N THR A 1144 5.89 19.34 24.54
CA THR A 1144 7.12 18.79 23.95
C THR A 1144 7.84 17.82 24.90
N LEU A 1145 8.02 18.21 26.18
CA LEU A 1145 8.63 17.34 27.18
C LEU A 1145 7.81 16.06 27.42
N ALA A 1146 6.48 16.18 27.45
CA ALA A 1146 5.60 15.04 27.61
C ALA A 1146 5.66 14.09 26.41
N GLU A 1147 5.68 14.60 25.19
CA GLU A 1147 5.76 13.80 23.96
C GLU A 1147 7.10 13.06 23.86
N SER A 1148 8.21 13.72 24.17
CA SER A 1148 9.51 13.04 24.25
C SER A 1148 9.56 11.95 25.32
N CYS A 1149 8.94 12.18 26.49
CA CYS A 1149 8.76 11.15 27.52
C CYS A 1149 7.88 9.98 27.06
N ILE A 1150 6.76 10.26 26.37
CA ILE A 1150 5.83 9.24 25.88
C ILE A 1150 6.50 8.37 24.80
N SER A 1151 7.15 9.00 23.83
CA SER A 1151 7.81 8.33 22.72
C SER A 1151 9.01 7.51 23.17
N GLY A 1152 9.81 8.02 24.12
CA GLY A 1152 10.96 7.31 24.70
C GLY A 1152 10.61 6.29 25.79
N GLN A 1153 9.40 6.36 26.37
CA GLN A 1153 9.00 5.60 27.57
C GLN A 1153 9.95 5.78 28.77
N LEU A 1154 10.47 7.00 28.93
CA LEU A 1154 11.39 7.40 29.99
C LEU A 1154 10.89 8.67 30.68
N GLY A 1155 11.20 8.81 31.97
CA GLY A 1155 10.91 10.02 32.73
C GLY A 1155 11.89 11.16 32.43
N ALA A 1156 11.63 12.33 33.00
CA ALA A 1156 12.56 13.46 32.96
C ALA A 1156 12.42 14.32 34.21
N GLU A 1157 13.54 14.80 34.73
CA GLU A 1157 13.59 15.84 35.77
C GLU A 1157 14.05 17.15 35.13
N ILE A 1158 13.17 18.16 35.12
CA ILE A 1158 13.35 19.45 34.46
C ILE A 1158 13.32 20.58 35.48
N ARG A 1159 14.21 21.55 35.33
CA ARG A 1159 14.37 22.73 36.16
C ARG A 1159 14.38 23.97 35.29
N LEU A 1160 13.33 24.78 35.40
CA LEU A 1160 13.15 25.98 34.61
C LEU A 1160 13.65 27.18 35.40
N GLU A 1161 14.77 27.75 34.95
CA GLU A 1161 15.33 28.99 35.51
C GLU A 1161 14.90 30.18 34.66
N THR A 1162 14.15 31.10 35.25
CA THR A 1162 13.79 32.39 34.64
C THR A 1162 14.41 33.54 35.43
N MET A 1163 14.98 34.52 34.72
CA MET A 1163 15.56 35.73 35.31
C MET A 1163 14.63 36.92 35.06
N ILE A 1164 14.32 37.70 36.10
CA ILE A 1164 13.51 38.92 35.95
C ILE A 1164 14.33 39.99 35.23
N ASN A 1165 13.81 40.46 34.09
CA ASN A 1165 14.41 41.56 33.35
C ASN A 1165 14.15 42.88 34.11
N LYS A 1166 15.09 43.32 34.95
CA LYS A 1166 14.96 44.54 35.79
C LYS A 1166 14.88 45.87 35.00
N ASN A 1167 14.97 45.84 33.66
CA ASN A 1167 15.06 47.02 32.80
C ASN A 1167 13.75 47.35 32.03
N THR A 1168 12.68 46.58 32.19
CA THR A 1168 11.35 46.93 31.64
C THR A 1168 10.48 47.48 32.76
N THR A 1169 10.00 48.72 32.59
CA THR A 1169 9.15 49.47 33.55
C THR A 1169 7.72 48.93 33.71
N THR A 1170 7.48 47.67 33.36
CA THR A 1170 6.20 46.98 33.53
C THR A 1170 6.38 45.84 34.52
N ASP A 1171 5.84 46.02 35.74
CA ASP A 1171 5.68 45.00 36.78
C ASP A 1171 4.67 43.91 36.33
N THR A 1172 4.94 43.21 35.23
CA THR A 1172 4.12 42.06 34.81
C THR A 1172 4.60 40.83 35.59
N PRO A 1173 3.74 40.17 36.40
CA PRO A 1173 4.13 38.95 37.10
C PRO A 1173 4.50 37.85 36.10
N ASN A 1174 5.62 37.14 36.31
CA ASN A 1174 5.94 35.93 35.55
C ASN A 1174 4.81 34.91 35.71
N ARG A 1175 4.00 34.71 34.68
CA ARG A 1175 2.91 33.73 34.73
C ARG A 1175 3.44 32.33 34.43
N SER A 1176 3.01 31.33 35.21
CA SER A 1176 3.46 29.94 35.05
C SER A 1176 2.86 29.26 33.81
N ASP A 1177 1.67 29.67 33.37
CA ASP A 1177 1.03 29.16 32.15
C ASP A 1177 1.78 29.59 30.88
N GLU A 1178 2.26 30.84 30.81
CA GLU A 1178 3.15 31.30 29.72
C GLU A 1178 4.47 30.52 29.65
N LEU A 1179 5.04 30.19 30.81
CA LEU A 1179 6.28 29.41 30.88
C LEU A 1179 6.09 27.96 30.41
N LEU A 1180 4.97 27.33 30.78
CA LEU A 1180 4.71 25.92 30.49
C LEU A 1180 4.10 25.69 29.11
N PHE A 1181 3.15 26.53 28.72
CA PHE A 1181 2.30 26.34 27.54
C PHE A 1181 2.37 27.48 26.52
N GLY A 1182 3.21 28.49 26.76
CA GLY A 1182 3.52 29.52 25.78
C GLY A 1182 4.26 28.93 24.58
N GLU A 1183 3.73 29.19 23.39
CA GLU A 1183 4.30 28.73 22.14
C GLU A 1183 5.30 29.78 21.62
N ALA A 1184 6.35 29.32 20.93
CA ALA A 1184 7.35 30.21 20.35
C ALA A 1184 8.17 29.48 19.29
N THR A 1185 8.64 30.25 18.32
CA THR A 1185 9.47 29.80 17.21
C THR A 1185 10.92 29.55 17.65
N SER A 1186 11.71 28.92 16.78
CA SER A 1186 13.15 28.70 16.95
C SER A 1186 13.55 27.91 18.20
N ARG A 1187 12.67 27.06 18.77
CA ARG A 1187 12.95 26.24 19.95
C ARG A 1187 12.99 24.76 19.62
N ILE A 1188 14.07 24.09 20.03
CA ILE A 1188 14.27 22.64 19.90
C ILE A 1188 14.74 22.11 21.25
N ILE A 1189 14.13 21.02 21.73
CA ILE A 1189 14.60 20.26 22.89
C ILE A 1189 15.47 19.12 22.40
N VAL A 1190 16.64 18.97 23.01
CA VAL A 1190 17.57 17.88 22.68
C VAL A 1190 18.03 17.13 23.93
N SER A 1191 18.23 15.82 23.79
CA SER A 1191 18.96 15.02 24.77
C SER A 1191 20.37 14.73 24.26
N ILE A 1192 21.38 14.87 25.13
CA ILE A 1192 22.78 14.62 24.81
C ILE A 1192 23.42 13.63 25.76
N LYS A 1193 24.35 12.82 25.25
CA LYS A 1193 25.14 11.89 26.07
C LYS A 1193 26.03 12.68 27.04
N PRO A 1194 26.13 12.31 28.33
CA PRO A 1194 27.02 12.98 29.28
C PRO A 1194 28.48 13.05 28.81
N GLU A 1195 28.94 12.03 28.10
CA GLU A 1195 30.30 11.93 27.55
C GLU A 1195 30.62 12.98 26.47
N LYS A 1196 29.59 13.58 25.86
CA LYS A 1196 29.71 14.58 24.79
C LYS A 1196 29.51 16.01 25.27
N LEU A 1197 29.23 16.21 26.56
CA LEU A 1197 28.89 17.51 27.17
C LEU A 1197 29.85 18.63 26.76
N THR A 1198 31.16 18.45 26.95
CA THR A 1198 32.15 19.51 26.69
C THR A 1198 32.18 19.93 25.22
N ASN A 1199 32.08 18.98 24.30
CA ASN A 1199 32.06 19.28 22.86
C ASN A 1199 30.75 19.96 22.46
N TRP A 1200 29.63 19.50 23.03
CA TRP A 1200 28.31 20.08 22.79
C TRP A 1200 28.21 21.52 23.28
N GLU A 1201 28.60 21.81 24.52
CA GLU A 1201 28.56 23.18 25.07
C GLU A 1201 29.53 24.12 24.33
N SER A 1202 30.66 23.62 23.83
CA SER A 1202 31.55 24.40 22.96
C SER A 1202 30.88 24.79 21.65
N LEU A 1203 30.20 23.84 20.99
CA LEU A 1203 29.44 24.08 19.77
C LEU A 1203 28.31 25.08 20.01
N LEU A 1204 27.55 24.91 21.10
CA LEU A 1204 26.49 25.83 21.51
C LEU A 1204 27.03 27.24 21.74
N LYS A 1205 28.15 27.39 22.45
CA LYS A 1205 28.73 28.71 22.73
C LYS A 1205 29.23 29.41 21.47
N GLU A 1206 29.82 28.66 20.55
CA GLU A 1206 30.33 29.18 19.27
C GLU A 1206 29.19 29.69 18.38
N HIS A 1207 28.11 28.92 18.24
CA HIS A 1207 27.07 29.19 17.25
C HIS A 1207 25.81 29.87 17.81
N LEU A 1208 25.42 29.60 19.06
CA LEU A 1208 24.22 30.16 19.69
C LEU A 1208 24.53 31.20 20.78
N GLY A 1209 25.79 31.35 21.18
CA GLY A 1209 26.18 32.29 22.23
C GLY A 1209 25.51 31.93 23.56
N ASP A 1210 24.56 32.76 23.99
CA ASP A 1210 23.77 32.55 25.22
C ASP A 1210 22.32 32.11 24.92
N ASN A 1211 21.95 31.76 23.69
CA ASN A 1211 20.57 31.34 23.32
C ASN A 1211 20.37 29.82 23.47
N TRP A 1212 20.73 29.28 24.63
CA TRP A 1212 20.47 27.90 25.00
C TRP A 1212 20.46 27.78 26.53
N GLN A 1213 19.83 26.72 27.03
CA GLN A 1213 19.82 26.43 28.47
C GLN A 1213 19.82 24.93 28.72
N LYS A 1214 20.66 24.50 29.67
CA LYS A 1214 20.57 23.16 30.26
C LYS A 1214 19.38 23.14 31.21
N ILE A 1215 18.40 22.29 30.94
CA ILE A 1215 17.13 22.28 31.68
C ILE A 1215 16.92 21.02 32.51
N GLY A 1216 17.65 19.93 32.28
CA GLY A 1216 17.38 18.73 33.06
C GLY A 1216 18.14 17.49 32.67
N VAL A 1217 17.62 16.35 33.10
CA VAL A 1217 18.14 15.02 32.81
C VAL A 1217 17.02 14.02 32.55
N VAL A 1218 17.25 13.08 31.64
CA VAL A 1218 16.36 11.93 31.40
C VAL A 1218 16.49 10.95 32.57
N THR A 1219 15.36 10.47 33.08
CA THR A 1219 15.29 9.53 34.21
C THR A 1219 14.69 8.19 33.76
N ASN A 1220 14.72 7.17 34.63
CA ASN A 1220 14.21 5.84 34.28
C ASN A 1220 12.69 5.81 33.98
N LYS A 1221 12.24 4.70 33.40
CA LYS A 1221 10.83 4.43 33.01
C LYS A 1221 9.81 4.43 34.16
N GLU A 1222 10.25 4.23 35.42
CA GLU A 1222 9.35 4.23 36.59
C GLU A 1222 9.16 5.64 37.16
N ALA A 1223 10.00 6.59 36.73
CA ALA A 1223 9.93 7.99 37.13
C ALA A 1223 8.81 8.74 36.37
N ASN A 1224 8.48 9.92 36.87
CA ASN A 1224 7.50 10.81 36.28
C ASN A 1224 8.16 11.75 35.26
N LEU A 1225 7.34 12.49 34.50
CA LEU A 1225 7.74 13.81 34.05
C LEU A 1225 7.61 14.76 35.25
N GLU A 1226 8.74 15.33 35.68
CA GLU A 1226 8.81 16.27 36.79
C GLU A 1226 9.39 17.60 36.32
N VAL A 1227 8.61 18.67 36.41
CA VAL A 1227 9.04 20.03 36.06
C VAL A 1227 9.00 20.89 37.30
N PHE A 1228 10.12 21.50 37.63
CA PHE A 1228 10.32 22.36 38.80
C PHE A 1228 10.69 23.78 38.39
N THR A 1229 10.35 24.74 39.24
CA THR A 1229 10.93 26.08 39.22
C THR A 1229 12.38 26.08 39.74
N ALA A 1230 13.12 27.17 39.52
CA ALA A 1230 14.48 27.36 40.04
C ALA A 1230 14.61 27.20 41.57
N ASP A 1231 13.55 27.52 42.33
CA ASP A 1231 13.48 27.38 43.79
C ASP A 1231 12.96 25.99 44.25
N ASN A 1232 12.98 24.99 43.37
CA ASN A 1232 12.56 23.60 43.62
C ASN A 1232 11.06 23.40 43.90
N HIS A 1233 10.20 24.31 43.46
CA HIS A 1233 8.76 24.10 43.56
C HIS A 1233 8.26 23.23 42.41
N PRO A 1234 7.49 22.15 42.66
CA PRO A 1234 6.95 21.30 41.61
C PRO A 1234 5.81 22.00 40.86
N LEU A 1235 5.91 22.08 39.52
CA LEU A 1235 4.85 22.54 38.63
C LEU A 1235 4.09 21.37 38.01
N ILE A 1236 4.83 20.42 37.42
CA ILE A 1236 4.28 19.22 36.77
C ILE A 1236 4.88 17.99 37.42
N GLN A 1237 4.03 17.03 37.78
CA GLN A 1237 4.44 15.71 38.27
C GLN A 1237 3.43 14.66 37.79
N VAL A 1238 3.70 14.06 36.63
CA VAL A 1238 2.78 13.10 36.01
C VAL A 1238 3.50 11.83 35.58
N LYS A 1239 2.92 10.68 35.93
CA LYS A 1239 3.40 9.37 35.50
C LYS A 1239 3.35 9.24 33.98
N ILE A 1240 4.40 8.69 33.37
CA ILE A 1240 4.48 8.46 31.92
C ILE A 1240 3.32 7.61 31.40
N LYS A 1241 2.88 6.62 32.19
CA LYS A 1241 1.69 5.80 31.86
C LYS A 1241 0.41 6.63 31.75
N THR A 1242 0.23 7.64 32.61
CA THR A 1242 -0.95 8.51 32.58
C THR A 1242 -0.91 9.43 31.37
N LEU A 1243 0.24 10.06 31.10
CA LEU A 1243 0.48 10.87 29.89
C LEU A 1243 0.18 10.05 28.63
N SER A 1244 0.82 8.88 28.52
CA SER A 1244 0.69 7.96 27.38
C SER A 1244 -0.76 7.54 27.15
N ASN A 1245 -1.52 7.21 28.19
CA ASN A 1245 -2.92 6.78 28.05
C ASN A 1245 -3.85 7.92 27.62
N ARG A 1246 -3.60 9.15 28.07
CA ARG A 1246 -4.37 10.32 27.63
C ARG A 1246 -4.06 10.61 26.16
N TRP A 1247 -2.79 10.80 25.84
CA TRP A 1247 -2.33 11.13 24.49
C TRP A 1247 -2.65 10.05 23.43
N ARG A 1248 -2.38 8.78 23.72
CA ARG A 1248 -2.50 7.69 22.73
C ARG A 1248 -3.94 7.40 22.28
N TYR A 1249 -4.93 7.60 23.16
CA TYR A 1249 -6.30 7.12 22.95
C TYR A 1249 -7.33 8.24 22.80
N ALA A 1250 -6.92 9.50 22.69
CA ALA A 1250 -7.83 10.65 22.63
C ALA A 1250 -8.81 10.60 21.44
N ILE A 1251 -8.30 10.32 20.23
CA ILE A 1251 -9.11 10.19 19.02
C ILE A 1251 -10.03 8.97 19.12
N GLU A 1252 -9.48 7.81 19.51
CA GLU A 1252 -10.24 6.56 19.66
C GLU A 1252 -11.42 6.68 20.63
N ARG A 1253 -11.23 7.38 21.76
CA ARG A 1253 -12.30 7.61 22.73
C ARG A 1253 -13.48 8.35 22.10
N ARG A 1254 -13.21 9.41 21.32
CA ARG A 1254 -14.25 10.21 20.66
C ARG A 1254 -14.96 9.46 19.54
N LEU A 1255 -14.28 8.51 18.88
CA LEU A 1255 -14.90 7.64 17.87
C LEU A 1255 -15.79 6.53 18.48
N LYS A 1256 -15.42 5.96 19.65
CA LYS A 1256 -16.12 4.83 20.29
C LYS A 1256 -17.47 5.18 20.93
N VAL A 1257 -17.69 6.43 21.36
CA VAL A 1257 -18.95 6.88 22.00
C VAL A 1257 -20.18 6.62 21.11
N ALA A 1258 -20.00 6.47 19.79
CA ALA A 1258 -21.07 6.12 18.86
C ALA A 1258 -21.56 4.66 18.99
N ALA A 1259 -20.70 3.68 19.32
CA ALA A 1259 -21.10 2.27 19.34
C ALA A 1259 -22.18 1.97 20.41
N GLN A 1260 -22.11 2.65 21.56
CA GLN A 1260 -23.12 2.51 22.62
C GLN A 1260 -24.39 3.35 22.38
N THR A 1261 -24.32 4.38 21.54
CA THR A 1261 -25.47 5.28 21.30
C THR A 1261 -26.35 4.78 20.14
N LEU A 1262 -25.78 4.01 19.20
CA LEU A 1262 -26.50 3.32 18.12
C LEU A 1262 -27.22 2.03 18.58
N GLU A 1263 -26.89 1.47 19.76
CA GLU A 1263 -27.64 0.36 20.37
C GLU A 1263 -28.85 0.86 21.21
N MET A 1264 -28.97 2.17 21.47
CA MET A 1264 -30.07 2.78 22.24
C MET A 1264 -31.06 3.59 21.39
N LEU A 1265 -30.85 3.69 20.08
CA LEU A 1265 -31.80 4.22 19.08
C LEU A 1265 -32.24 3.07 18.17
#